data_AF-A0A6G8QDN7-F1
#
_entry.id   AF-A0A6G8QDN7-F1
#
_cell.length_a   1.000
_cell.length_b   1.000
_cell.length_c   1.000
_cell.angle_alpha   90.00
_cell.angle_beta   90.00
_cell.angle_gamma   90.00
#
_symmetry.space_group_name_H-M   'P 1'
#
loop_
_entity.id
_entity.type
_entity.pdbx_description
1 polymer ?
#
loop_
_entity_poly.entity_id
_entity_poly.type
_entity_poly.pdbx_seq_one_letter_code
_entity_poly.pdbx_strand_id
1 'polypeptide(L)'
;MGSEAGERGATSTRSQRPRRYDKDLVRDRMLELLTARLGTAREQGARVVWDCPACGKREKYSVVKASGKGGCLVADCRLAGSGDVFVMLASLEDLDYKADFLAVLTRSYELLGMEPADSCSDPRGRSQHAARSGANGTGNEESAPNAEARDENRIAGPANKGAHQTGAGPRAVPVGRRTEITTDPSGGLEDLDVRLEFAARAYERILEICPLETRDRRYLKTRGLSSATIRRGRFGTMTAPRAGQVKARLQRELGREALLSVPGFSEDEETGLIKWTLTGNYVLIPYHDARGRVTTIEGRVVGEPTDGRKYVTLRRAGNHLYLFPGHRPEDLVAVCEGAMGAIVAAECGITVGAIMGCERFRASLSPEMLDGAPGEPLLELKGADFAGRTLPYIPDADDPPNPNVLRAAPKAARWIAEPQNAEAAVCLLPKGVDLDEWLLSIGPKERDDRFAELLAGTSPPEDNQSLPRPPASRADAGETKKKTDAPTPGPKDTRGLASAHAAEVSTSSSAGPSPQSLDHKKNVGSDDGSYPGRGRVLTEEDVRRDKGGAKTSKAKTSKKSSRKGAATDAAGEGSQPGLWDAPDLDDKSLQTAGRGVSRGARKLRDEVYRALIEKLPPKEEHLLALEKQGLMRATAKVGRFASLDAGAATKAVSDLAERFGAKRLLTVPGFEAYKGNNIRLCPTTGRAEEHILIPCFDVEGLLAGVEGLPFDPKSGELDAEETVPLKGAGSHLYVFAHYSPGEVEGFCEGPLGAMLAAQEDVVVGAIGGFRRYRAASGPGEGRQAAEAVLPELEGVDLADRRLAYVPRSTVGESNARYHEAPEAARWLVERQGGDPSVVGLACGEDPAENGRDGPTSLGAWIGTLSDEEAHDRLREIFPESSAREEADVSDSVEVPDAAKAPADEPVPPLPTKAILVCVAVAAVLGLALGAILLRLRDFAGHVSTTPAGEPVLYPDPLGSLRRLADAAPFRILYDFYPVVVALAVLGFALLLIAKARARHLVHWRSSRLRLKERWELHKVPEGSRHSAALFTRGEALWGVLAWSAGYLLAGWLLAVLEGILGLAASLGMTPGVGPLVPDPGPTSLYAATALSVFVLWRRRSMRSAEARMLAGKIRH
;
A
#
# COMPACT_ATOMS: atom_id res chain seq x y z
N MET A 1 64.63 16.82 22.59
CA MET A 1 65.61 16.88 21.48
C MET A 1 64.93 16.34 20.23
N GLY A 2 65.22 16.91 19.05
CA GLY A 2 64.72 16.40 17.76
C GLY A 2 63.29 16.85 17.43
N SER A 3 63.17 17.82 16.51
CA SER A 3 61.92 18.24 15.88
C SER A 3 62.08 18.03 14.38
N GLU A 4 61.28 17.16 13.77
CA GLU A 4 61.17 17.05 12.31
C GLU A 4 59.73 17.37 11.90
N ALA A 5 59.57 18.46 11.15
CA ALA A 5 58.31 18.87 10.57
C ALA A 5 58.22 18.29 9.14
N GLY A 6 57.27 17.38 8.92
CA GLY A 6 56.96 16.85 7.59
C GLY A 6 55.83 17.64 6.94
N GLU A 7 56.14 18.53 6.00
CA GLU A 7 55.14 19.17 5.15
C GLU A 7 54.40 18.11 4.31
N ARG A 8 53.07 18.12 4.37
CA ARG A 8 52.22 17.43 3.37
C ARG A 8 51.37 18.47 2.66
N GLY A 9 51.83 18.89 1.48
CA GLY A 9 51.06 19.77 0.60
C GLY A 9 49.76 19.08 0.16
N ALA A 10 48.63 19.72 0.40
CA ALA A 10 47.33 19.24 -0.06
C ALA A 10 47.19 19.50 -1.57
N THR A 11 47.37 18.46 -2.39
CA THR A 11 47.07 18.54 -3.83
C THR A 11 45.57 18.72 -4.04
N SER A 12 45.18 19.90 -4.51
CA SER A 12 43.80 20.23 -4.88
C SER A 12 43.24 19.24 -5.90
N THR A 13 42.19 18.50 -5.51
CA THR A 13 41.43 17.62 -6.40
C THR A 13 40.59 18.45 -7.36
N ARG A 14 41.24 18.92 -8.43
CA ARG A 14 40.62 19.67 -9.53
C ARG A 14 39.52 18.81 -10.16
N SER A 15 38.26 19.22 -9.99
CA SER A 15 37.09 18.54 -10.52
C SER A 15 37.27 18.19 -12.00
N GLN A 16 37.32 16.90 -12.31
CA GLN A 16 37.46 16.41 -13.68
C GLN A 16 36.13 16.57 -14.40
N ARG A 17 36.14 17.29 -15.53
CA ARG A 17 34.95 17.46 -16.37
C ARG A 17 34.51 16.10 -16.95
N PRO A 18 33.19 15.87 -17.13
CA PRO A 18 32.71 14.60 -17.67
C PRO A 18 33.19 14.41 -19.12
N ARG A 19 33.93 13.33 -19.34
CA ARG A 19 34.44 12.89 -20.65
C ARG A 19 33.29 12.39 -21.53
N ARG A 20 33.33 12.68 -22.84
CA ARG A 20 32.31 12.23 -23.79
C ARG A 20 32.82 11.03 -24.59
N TYR A 21 32.12 9.90 -24.46
CA TYR A 21 32.38 8.67 -25.20
C TYR A 21 31.37 8.53 -26.36
N ASP A 22 31.86 8.12 -27.52
CA ASP A 22 31.06 7.81 -28.71
C ASP A 22 30.80 6.29 -28.78
N LYS A 23 29.54 5.90 -28.87
CA LYS A 23 29.14 4.49 -28.88
C LYS A 23 29.24 3.88 -30.27
N ASP A 24 29.06 4.68 -31.31
CA ASP A 24 28.95 4.19 -32.68
C ASP A 24 30.36 4.00 -33.25
N LEU A 25 31.31 4.89 -32.88
CA LEU A 25 32.75 4.68 -33.11
C LEU A 25 33.27 3.34 -32.53
N VAL A 26 32.80 2.93 -31.34
CA VAL A 26 33.18 1.64 -30.74
C VAL A 26 32.54 0.46 -31.48
N ARG A 27 31.31 0.61 -31.99
CA ARG A 27 30.65 -0.42 -32.82
C ARG A 27 31.36 -0.63 -34.14
N ASP A 28 31.72 0.45 -34.82
CA ASP A 28 32.45 0.41 -36.09
C ASP A 28 33.83 -0.27 -35.93
N ARG A 29 34.48 -0.09 -34.77
CA ARG A 29 35.75 -0.75 -34.40
C ARG A 29 35.57 -2.04 -33.58
N MET A 30 34.39 -2.68 -33.59
CA MET A 30 34.12 -3.89 -32.80
C MET A 30 35.16 -5.01 -33.01
N LEU A 31 35.52 -5.31 -34.26
CA LEU A 31 36.44 -6.42 -34.55
C LEU A 31 37.85 -6.12 -34.04
N GLU A 32 38.28 -4.86 -34.04
CA GLU A 32 39.55 -4.42 -33.46
C GLU A 32 39.52 -4.53 -31.94
N LEU A 33 38.43 -4.07 -31.29
CA LEU A 33 38.23 -4.18 -29.85
C LEU A 33 38.28 -5.63 -29.36
N LEU A 34 37.59 -6.53 -30.05
CA LEU A 34 37.59 -7.96 -29.72
C LEU A 34 38.93 -8.63 -30.04
N THR A 35 39.63 -8.22 -31.09
CA THR A 35 40.99 -8.72 -31.39
C THR A 35 42.01 -8.25 -30.37
N ALA A 36 41.92 -7.00 -29.89
CA ALA A 36 42.74 -6.48 -28.80
C ALA A 36 42.52 -7.26 -27.49
N ARG A 37 41.28 -7.71 -27.23
CA ARG A 37 40.91 -8.41 -26.00
C ARG A 37 41.11 -9.94 -26.03
N LEU A 38 40.89 -10.57 -27.18
CA LEU A 38 40.89 -12.04 -27.35
C LEU A 38 42.10 -12.56 -28.13
N GLY A 39 42.94 -11.67 -28.66
CA GLY A 39 44.06 -12.01 -29.51
C GLY A 39 43.66 -12.28 -30.95
N THR A 40 44.57 -12.91 -31.70
CA THR A 40 44.47 -13.10 -33.15
C THR A 40 43.23 -13.89 -33.56
N ALA A 41 42.36 -13.26 -34.33
CA ALA A 41 41.13 -13.84 -34.81
C ALA A 41 41.33 -14.82 -35.99
N ARG A 42 40.40 -15.74 -36.19
CA ARG A 42 40.30 -16.58 -37.40
C ARG A 42 39.01 -16.29 -38.15
N GLU A 43 39.08 -16.26 -39.48
CA GLU A 43 37.88 -16.07 -40.30
C GLU A 43 37.22 -17.41 -40.65
N GLN A 44 35.90 -17.50 -40.47
CA GLN A 44 35.08 -18.64 -40.84
C GLN A 44 33.83 -18.14 -41.60
N GLY A 45 34.03 -17.81 -42.87
CA GLY A 45 32.99 -17.27 -43.75
C GLY A 45 32.44 -15.93 -43.24
N ALA A 46 31.13 -15.87 -42.99
CA ALA A 46 30.47 -14.69 -42.43
C ALA A 46 30.80 -14.41 -40.94
N ARG A 47 31.57 -15.29 -40.30
CA ARG A 47 31.94 -15.20 -38.88
C ARG A 47 33.43 -14.95 -38.69
N VAL A 48 33.75 -14.29 -37.60
CA VAL A 48 35.09 -14.23 -37.01
C VAL A 48 35.06 -15.03 -35.71
N VAL A 49 36.06 -15.88 -35.47
CA VAL A 49 36.11 -16.80 -34.33
C VAL A 49 37.42 -16.69 -33.55
N TRP A 50 37.32 -16.95 -32.25
CA TRP A 50 38.40 -16.99 -31.27
C TRP A 50 38.24 -18.21 -30.35
N ASP A 51 39.32 -18.58 -29.69
CA ASP A 51 39.28 -19.52 -28.57
C ASP A 51 38.58 -18.85 -27.37
N CYS A 52 37.62 -19.53 -26.75
CA CYS A 52 36.80 -18.91 -25.70
C CYS A 52 37.57 -18.85 -24.36
N PRO A 53 37.83 -17.66 -23.78
CA PRO A 53 38.63 -17.55 -22.57
C PRO A 53 37.95 -18.11 -21.32
N ALA A 54 36.61 -18.26 -21.33
CA ALA A 54 35.87 -18.77 -20.18
C ALA A 54 35.73 -20.30 -20.14
N CYS A 55 35.65 -20.97 -21.29
CA CYS A 55 35.49 -22.44 -21.34
C CYS A 55 36.68 -23.17 -21.99
N GLY A 56 37.70 -22.45 -22.46
CA GLY A 56 38.91 -23.00 -23.09
C GLY A 56 38.70 -23.69 -24.45
N LYS A 57 37.45 -23.81 -24.93
CA LYS A 57 37.15 -24.50 -26.19
C LYS A 57 37.55 -23.64 -27.40
N ARG A 58 38.31 -24.26 -28.31
CA ARG A 58 38.86 -23.60 -29.50
C ARG A 58 37.79 -23.18 -30.50
N GLU A 59 37.98 -22.00 -31.10
CA GLU A 59 37.11 -21.43 -32.14
C GLU A 59 35.62 -21.38 -31.76
N LYS A 60 35.29 -21.33 -30.46
CA LYS A 60 33.91 -21.32 -29.96
C LYS A 60 33.38 -19.94 -29.62
N TYR A 61 34.23 -18.94 -29.45
CA TYR A 61 33.75 -17.56 -29.31
C TYR A 61 33.64 -16.95 -30.70
N SER A 62 32.43 -16.58 -31.15
CA SER A 62 32.19 -16.19 -32.55
C SER A 62 31.33 -14.93 -32.68
N VAL A 63 31.62 -14.12 -33.70
CA VAL A 63 30.88 -12.91 -34.09
C VAL A 63 30.48 -12.99 -35.54
N VAL A 64 29.24 -12.63 -35.87
CA VAL A 64 28.78 -12.47 -37.26
C VAL A 64 29.12 -11.05 -37.72
N LYS A 65 29.98 -10.93 -38.75
CA LYS A 65 30.50 -9.63 -39.24
C LYS A 65 29.37 -8.62 -39.55
N ALA A 66 28.31 -9.08 -40.20
CA ALA A 66 27.21 -8.23 -40.69
C ALA A 66 26.26 -7.72 -39.60
N SER A 67 26.18 -8.37 -38.43
CA SER A 67 25.21 -8.00 -37.38
C SER A 67 25.85 -7.34 -36.16
N GLY A 68 27.17 -7.39 -36.02
CA GLY A 68 27.88 -6.91 -34.84
C GLY A 68 27.57 -7.70 -33.56
N LYS A 69 27.08 -8.94 -33.69
CA LYS A 69 26.62 -9.77 -32.57
C LYS A 69 27.36 -11.10 -32.48
N GLY A 70 27.55 -11.55 -31.25
CA GLY A 70 28.31 -12.77 -30.97
C GLY A 70 28.34 -13.19 -29.50
N GLY A 71 29.15 -14.21 -29.25
CA GLY A 71 29.30 -14.88 -27.97
C GLY A 71 29.86 -16.30 -28.14
N CYS A 72 29.86 -17.08 -27.06
CA CYS A 72 30.31 -18.47 -27.08
C CYS A 72 29.22 -19.42 -27.61
N LEU A 73 29.57 -20.25 -28.59
CA LEU A 73 28.73 -21.30 -29.19
C LEU A 73 28.59 -22.56 -28.31
N VAL A 74 28.87 -22.45 -27.01
CA VAL A 74 28.81 -23.55 -26.04
C VAL A 74 27.77 -23.15 -25.01
N ALA A 75 26.61 -23.84 -24.99
CA ALA A 75 25.44 -23.43 -24.22
C ALA A 75 25.75 -23.13 -22.74
N ASP A 76 26.53 -24.01 -22.09
CA ASP A 76 26.83 -23.93 -20.66
C ASP A 76 27.98 -22.97 -20.32
N CYS A 77 28.49 -22.21 -21.30
CA CYS A 77 29.54 -21.22 -21.05
C CYS A 77 28.93 -19.94 -20.47
N ARG A 78 29.54 -19.34 -19.44
CA ARG A 78 29.11 -18.02 -18.92
C ARG A 78 29.13 -16.88 -19.94
N LEU A 79 29.79 -17.09 -21.08
CA LEU A 79 29.84 -16.18 -22.23
C LEU A 79 28.91 -16.60 -23.39
N ALA A 80 27.97 -17.51 -23.15
CA ALA A 80 27.01 -17.98 -24.15
C ALA A 80 25.95 -16.91 -24.48
N GLY A 81 25.28 -17.10 -25.61
CA GLY A 81 24.27 -16.17 -26.13
C GLY A 81 24.81 -15.28 -27.26
N SER A 82 23.98 -14.31 -27.67
CA SER A 82 24.24 -13.39 -28.78
C SER A 82 24.05 -11.94 -28.30
N GLY A 83 25.12 -11.37 -27.74
CA GLY A 83 25.17 -9.97 -27.33
C GLY A 83 25.63 -9.06 -28.47
N ASP A 84 25.47 -7.74 -28.32
CA ASP A 84 26.25 -6.78 -29.11
C ASP A 84 27.65 -6.61 -28.52
N VAL A 85 28.52 -5.83 -29.20
CA VAL A 85 29.91 -5.58 -28.75
C VAL A 85 30.04 -5.16 -27.29
N PHE A 86 29.09 -4.40 -26.74
CA PHE A 86 29.16 -3.89 -25.37
C PHE A 86 28.73 -4.95 -24.35
N VAL A 87 27.65 -5.70 -24.65
CA VAL A 87 27.25 -6.85 -23.82
C VAL A 87 28.37 -7.90 -23.81
N MET A 88 28.96 -8.17 -24.98
CA MET A 88 30.10 -9.07 -25.12
C MET A 88 31.32 -8.62 -24.30
N LEU A 89 31.72 -7.34 -24.40
CA LEU A 89 32.85 -6.82 -23.63
C LEU A 89 32.56 -6.84 -22.13
N ALA A 90 31.36 -6.45 -21.72
CA ALA A 90 30.95 -6.50 -20.32
C ALA A 90 31.07 -7.91 -19.73
N SER A 91 30.63 -8.94 -20.47
CA SER A 91 30.82 -10.34 -20.06
C SER A 91 32.30 -10.80 -20.07
N LEU A 92 33.15 -10.24 -20.93
CA LEU A 92 34.59 -10.56 -21.00
C LEU A 92 35.43 -9.86 -19.91
N GLU A 93 34.94 -8.73 -19.37
CA GLU A 93 35.59 -7.91 -18.34
C GLU A 93 34.92 -8.04 -16.96
N ASP A 94 33.89 -8.88 -16.81
CA ASP A 94 33.11 -9.07 -15.57
C ASP A 94 32.40 -7.78 -15.08
N LEU A 95 31.96 -6.93 -16.02
CA LEU A 95 31.26 -5.68 -15.76
C LEU A 95 29.73 -5.85 -15.87
N ASP A 96 28.97 -5.21 -14.99
CA ASP A 96 27.51 -5.12 -15.14
C ASP A 96 27.13 -4.06 -16.19
N TYR A 97 26.82 -4.52 -17.39
CA TYR A 97 26.33 -3.71 -18.51
C TYR A 97 25.13 -2.80 -18.17
N LYS A 98 24.27 -3.19 -17.22
CA LYS A 98 23.06 -2.43 -16.83
C LYS A 98 23.34 -1.43 -15.72
N ALA A 99 24.16 -1.80 -14.73
CA ALA A 99 24.49 -0.91 -13.62
C ALA A 99 25.57 0.12 -14.00
N ASP A 100 26.58 -0.27 -14.77
CA ASP A 100 27.72 0.57 -15.12
C ASP A 100 28.13 0.49 -16.60
N PHE A 101 27.22 0.93 -17.46
CA PHE A 101 27.48 1.09 -18.89
C PHE A 101 28.63 2.10 -19.18
N LEU A 102 28.96 3.00 -18.24
CA LEU A 102 30.05 3.96 -18.41
C LEU A 102 31.43 3.31 -18.23
N ALA A 103 31.58 2.38 -17.29
CA ALA A 103 32.76 1.54 -17.17
C ALA A 103 33.00 0.71 -18.45
N VAL A 104 31.94 0.12 -19.03
CA VAL A 104 32.04 -0.63 -20.30
C VAL A 104 32.54 0.26 -21.45
N LEU A 105 32.07 1.51 -21.55
CA LEU A 105 32.56 2.48 -22.54
C LEU A 105 34.00 2.91 -22.30
N THR A 106 34.35 3.24 -21.05
CA THR A 106 35.72 3.62 -20.66
C THR A 106 36.68 2.50 -21.03
N ARG A 107 36.33 1.26 -20.69
CA ARG A 107 37.11 0.07 -21.00
C ARG A 107 37.22 -0.22 -22.49
N SER A 108 36.16 0.04 -23.26
CA SER A 108 36.19 -0.04 -24.73
C SER A 108 37.21 0.93 -25.34
N TYR A 109 37.26 2.16 -24.82
CA TYR A 109 38.21 3.19 -25.27
C TYR A 109 39.66 2.85 -24.91
N GLU A 110 39.91 2.36 -23.70
CA GLU A 110 41.22 1.87 -23.27
C GLU A 110 41.75 0.77 -24.20
N LEU A 111 40.94 -0.25 -24.48
CA LEU A 111 41.33 -1.39 -25.34
C LEU A 111 41.52 -1.00 -26.81
N LEU A 112 40.83 0.03 -27.29
CA LEU A 112 40.99 0.59 -28.64
C LEU A 112 42.09 1.65 -28.76
N GLY A 113 42.76 2.00 -27.66
CA GLY A 113 43.77 3.05 -27.61
C GLY A 113 43.23 4.44 -27.97
N MET A 114 41.96 4.72 -27.67
CA MET A 114 41.29 5.98 -28.01
C MET A 114 41.19 6.89 -26.79
N GLU A 115 41.44 8.18 -26.97
CA GLU A 115 41.07 9.19 -25.98
C GLU A 115 39.62 9.66 -26.20
N PRO A 116 38.78 9.74 -25.14
CA PRO A 116 37.44 10.30 -25.27
C PRO A 116 37.50 11.80 -25.53
N ALA A 117 36.58 12.31 -26.33
CA ALA A 117 36.59 13.72 -26.72
C ALA A 117 36.41 14.63 -25.50
N ASP A 118 37.39 15.52 -25.27
CA ASP A 118 37.25 16.62 -24.33
C ASP A 118 36.06 17.49 -24.73
N SER A 119 35.21 17.83 -23.76
CA SER A 119 33.90 18.46 -23.97
C SER A 119 33.98 19.95 -24.34
N CYS A 120 34.98 20.36 -25.11
CA CYS A 120 35.40 21.76 -25.25
C CYS A 120 35.67 22.21 -26.71
N SER A 121 34.79 21.82 -27.63
CA SER A 121 34.63 22.52 -28.92
C SER A 121 33.14 22.61 -29.27
N ASP A 122 32.63 23.85 -29.39
CA ASP A 122 31.26 24.16 -29.82
C ASP A 122 31.31 24.55 -31.31
N PRO A 123 30.98 23.66 -32.26
CA PRO A 123 31.15 23.91 -33.68
C PRO A 123 29.98 24.72 -34.25
N ARG A 124 29.75 25.94 -33.74
CA ARG A 124 28.79 26.89 -34.32
C ARG A 124 29.38 27.64 -35.52
N GLY A 125 29.78 26.86 -36.53
CA GLY A 125 30.08 27.37 -37.86
C GLY A 125 28.80 27.79 -38.58
N ARG A 126 28.59 29.11 -38.73
CA ARG A 126 27.48 29.69 -39.52
C ARG A 126 27.51 29.20 -40.98
N SER A 127 26.55 28.38 -41.39
CA SER A 127 26.24 28.15 -42.80
C SER A 127 25.30 29.23 -43.32
N GLN A 128 25.79 30.13 -44.18
CA GLN A 128 24.97 31.10 -44.89
C GLN A 128 24.28 30.44 -46.08
N HIS A 129 22.94 30.47 -46.14
CA HIS A 129 22.17 30.39 -47.38
C HIS A 129 20.78 31.02 -47.20
N ALA A 130 20.16 31.42 -48.32
CA ALA A 130 18.82 32.01 -48.44
C ALA A 130 18.61 33.45 -47.92
N ALA A 131 19.14 34.44 -48.65
CA ALA A 131 18.53 35.77 -48.77
C ALA A 131 19.00 36.52 -50.04
N ARG A 132 18.29 36.38 -51.17
CA ARG A 132 18.17 37.41 -52.23
C ARG A 132 17.20 36.99 -53.34
N SER A 133 16.01 37.60 -53.34
CA SER A 133 15.08 37.60 -54.47
C SER A 133 14.25 38.88 -54.42
N GLY A 134 14.20 39.63 -55.53
CA GLY A 134 13.20 40.67 -55.77
C GLY A 134 13.52 42.10 -55.31
N ALA A 135 14.24 42.86 -56.14
CA ALA A 135 14.06 44.31 -56.24
C ALA A 135 14.37 44.77 -57.69
N ASN A 136 13.48 45.56 -58.27
CA ASN A 136 13.55 46.04 -59.66
C ASN A 136 14.57 47.19 -59.83
N GLY A 137 15.08 47.40 -61.06
CA GLY A 137 15.71 48.68 -61.41
C GLY A 137 16.61 48.69 -62.65
N THR A 138 16.02 48.95 -63.82
CA THR A 138 16.55 49.78 -64.95
C THR A 138 18.00 49.64 -65.45
N GLY A 139 18.16 49.46 -66.78
CA GLY A 139 19.15 50.23 -67.56
C GLY A 139 20.00 49.47 -68.59
N ASN A 140 19.68 49.70 -69.87
CA ASN A 140 20.55 49.73 -71.08
C ASN A 140 21.37 48.47 -71.47
N GLU A 141 21.15 47.94 -72.69
CA GLU A 141 22.04 48.05 -73.89
C GLU A 141 23.27 47.11 -73.82
N GLU A 142 23.70 46.37 -74.84
CA GLU A 142 23.41 46.38 -76.29
C GLU A 142 23.77 45.01 -76.93
N SER A 143 23.52 44.85 -78.24
CA SER A 143 24.16 43.88 -79.16
C SER A 143 23.81 42.38 -79.13
N ALA A 144 23.07 41.97 -80.17
CA ALA A 144 23.07 40.62 -80.79
C ALA A 144 24.15 40.58 -81.92
N PRO A 145 24.27 39.60 -82.87
CA PRO A 145 23.43 38.41 -83.15
C PRO A 145 24.20 37.12 -83.60
N ASN A 146 23.45 36.17 -84.19
CA ASN A 146 23.86 35.00 -85.03
C ASN A 146 24.41 33.75 -84.33
N ALA A 147 24.32 32.52 -84.90
CA ALA A 147 23.34 31.92 -85.83
C ALA A 147 23.59 30.39 -85.96
N GLU A 148 22.53 29.63 -86.27
CA GLU A 148 22.50 28.39 -87.07
C GLU A 148 23.36 27.12 -86.76
N ALA A 149 22.61 26.04 -86.43
CA ALA A 149 22.46 24.79 -87.23
C ALA A 149 23.32 23.52 -86.99
N ARG A 150 22.62 22.37 -87.15
CA ARG A 150 23.08 20.97 -87.45
C ARG A 150 23.88 20.20 -86.38
N ASP A 151 23.91 18.86 -86.34
CA ASP A 151 23.02 17.83 -86.91
C ASP A 151 23.13 16.51 -86.08
N GLU A 152 22.00 15.80 -85.99
CA GLU A 152 21.82 14.33 -86.06
C GLU A 152 22.32 13.25 -85.05
N ASN A 153 21.47 12.21 -85.02
CA ASN A 153 21.61 10.80 -84.58
C ASN A 153 21.59 10.47 -83.06
N ARG A 154 20.55 9.85 -82.46
CA ARG A 154 19.78 8.58 -82.76
C ARG A 154 20.62 7.36 -82.31
N ILE A 155 20.17 6.43 -81.45
CA ILE A 155 19.07 5.42 -81.56
C ILE A 155 18.77 4.96 -80.10
N ALA A 156 17.58 5.17 -79.49
CA ALA A 156 16.38 4.30 -79.44
C ALA A 156 16.57 2.84 -78.94
N GLY A 157 15.71 2.39 -78.00
CA GLY A 157 15.67 0.99 -77.49
C GLY A 157 15.05 -0.02 -78.49
N PRO A 158 14.63 -1.24 -78.06
CA PRO A 158 13.39 -1.34 -77.29
C PRO A 158 13.27 -2.57 -76.33
N ALA A 159 12.07 -2.76 -75.76
CA ALA A 159 11.63 -3.97 -75.05
C ALA A 159 10.64 -4.81 -75.88
N ASN A 160 10.57 -6.14 -75.69
CA ASN A 160 9.29 -6.88 -75.61
C ASN A 160 9.39 -8.39 -75.25
N LYS A 161 8.40 -8.81 -74.45
CA LYS A 161 7.61 -10.08 -74.41
C LYS A 161 8.01 -11.30 -75.28
N GLY A 162 7.79 -12.51 -74.72
CA GLY A 162 7.02 -13.56 -75.44
C GLY A 162 7.41 -15.06 -75.32
N ALA A 163 6.82 -15.76 -74.33
CA ALA A 163 6.25 -17.13 -74.38
C ALA A 163 6.88 -18.35 -75.13
N HIS A 164 7.00 -19.44 -74.34
CA HIS A 164 6.69 -20.88 -74.61
C HIS A 164 7.56 -21.84 -75.47
N GLN A 165 8.19 -22.78 -74.73
CA GLN A 165 8.22 -24.27 -74.90
C GLN A 165 8.90 -24.98 -76.10
N THR A 166 10.00 -25.67 -75.77
CA THR A 166 10.36 -27.11 -75.97
C THR A 166 11.90 -27.21 -75.92
N GLY A 167 12.59 -28.23 -75.39
CA GLY A 167 12.26 -29.42 -74.59
C GLY A 167 13.58 -30.16 -74.23
N ALA A 168 13.52 -31.14 -73.30
CA ALA A 168 14.60 -32.10 -72.95
C ALA A 168 15.90 -31.64 -72.24
N GLY A 169 15.92 -31.81 -70.90
CA GLY A 169 17.06 -32.36 -70.12
C GLY A 169 18.26 -31.46 -69.78
N PRO A 170 18.63 -31.37 -68.49
CA PRO A 170 19.80 -32.17 -68.08
C PRO A 170 19.69 -32.87 -66.70
N ARG A 171 20.63 -33.80 -66.47
CA ARG A 171 20.87 -34.52 -65.21
C ARG A 171 21.12 -33.56 -64.02
N ALA A 172 20.52 -33.89 -62.87
CA ALA A 172 20.95 -33.39 -61.56
C ALA A 172 21.49 -34.57 -60.70
N VAL A 173 22.51 -34.28 -59.89
CA VAL A 173 23.25 -35.20 -58.99
C VAL A 173 23.48 -34.39 -57.69
N PRO A 174 23.36 -35.00 -56.49
CA PRO A 174 22.19 -34.78 -55.65
C PRO A 174 22.33 -33.63 -54.65
N VAL A 175 21.19 -33.01 -54.31
CA VAL A 175 21.08 -32.14 -53.14
C VAL A 175 21.19 -32.99 -51.87
N GLY A 176 22.01 -32.54 -50.92
CA GLY A 176 22.24 -33.21 -49.65
C GLY A 176 20.95 -33.42 -48.86
N ARG A 177 20.75 -34.66 -48.42
CA ARG A 177 19.60 -35.17 -47.65
C ARG A 177 19.38 -34.31 -46.40
N ARG A 178 18.38 -33.42 -46.44
CA ARG A 178 17.81 -32.81 -45.23
C ARG A 178 17.26 -33.95 -44.39
N THR A 179 17.75 -34.13 -43.17
CA THR A 179 17.15 -35.08 -42.22
C THR A 179 15.79 -34.54 -41.82
N GLU A 180 14.76 -34.99 -42.54
CA GLU A 180 13.41 -35.02 -42.03
C GLU A 180 13.45 -35.83 -40.75
N ILE A 181 13.24 -35.15 -39.62
CA ILE A 181 12.90 -35.81 -38.37
C ILE A 181 11.50 -36.35 -38.59
N THR A 182 11.41 -37.62 -38.99
CA THR A 182 10.18 -38.38 -38.88
C THR A 182 9.85 -38.50 -37.40
N THR A 183 9.10 -37.53 -36.89
CA THR A 183 8.49 -37.56 -35.56
C THR A 183 7.58 -38.78 -35.50
N ASP A 184 7.99 -39.77 -34.72
CA ASP A 184 7.19 -40.95 -34.43
C ASP A 184 5.88 -40.49 -33.75
N PRO A 185 4.69 -40.76 -34.32
CA PRO A 185 3.42 -40.26 -33.77
C PRO A 185 3.07 -40.83 -32.39
N SER A 186 3.86 -41.77 -31.87
CA SER A 186 3.75 -42.30 -30.51
C SER A 186 4.18 -41.33 -29.40
N GLY A 187 4.91 -40.24 -29.70
CA GLY A 187 5.37 -39.26 -28.70
C GLY A 187 4.32 -38.25 -28.20
N GLY A 188 3.05 -38.36 -28.60
CA GLY A 188 2.08 -37.26 -28.54
C GLY A 188 1.55 -36.82 -27.16
N LEU A 189 1.63 -37.66 -26.11
CA LEU A 189 1.11 -37.32 -24.78
C LEU A 189 2.17 -36.73 -23.84
N GLU A 190 3.40 -37.24 -23.87
CA GLU A 190 4.51 -36.68 -23.10
C GLU A 190 4.88 -35.27 -23.60
N ASP A 191 4.80 -35.01 -24.92
CA ASP A 191 4.96 -33.67 -25.48
C ASP A 191 3.88 -32.69 -24.98
N LEU A 192 2.62 -33.12 -24.84
CA LEU A 192 1.54 -32.24 -24.43
C LEU A 192 1.68 -31.78 -22.97
N ASP A 193 2.00 -32.67 -22.02
CA ASP A 193 2.13 -32.25 -20.61
C ASP A 193 3.35 -31.34 -20.40
N VAL A 194 4.46 -31.58 -21.13
CA VAL A 194 5.64 -30.70 -21.15
C VAL A 194 5.31 -29.33 -21.76
N ARG A 195 4.55 -29.28 -22.85
CA ARG A 195 4.09 -28.03 -23.46
C ARG A 195 3.13 -27.25 -22.54
N LEU A 196 2.23 -27.94 -21.85
CA LEU A 196 1.33 -27.36 -20.86
C LEU A 196 2.06 -26.82 -19.64
N GLU A 197 3.04 -27.55 -19.09
CA GLU A 197 3.88 -27.08 -17.99
C GLU A 197 4.70 -25.84 -18.41
N PHE A 198 5.24 -25.84 -19.64
CA PHE A 198 5.93 -24.67 -20.17
C PHE A 198 5.01 -23.45 -20.32
N ALA A 199 3.80 -23.65 -20.86
CA ALA A 199 2.81 -22.60 -21.03
C ALA A 199 2.31 -22.06 -19.67
N ALA A 200 2.03 -22.93 -18.71
CA ALA A 200 1.59 -22.57 -17.37
C ALA A 200 2.61 -21.67 -16.67
N ARG A 201 3.89 -22.05 -16.66
CA ARG A 201 4.97 -21.20 -16.13
C ARG A 201 5.05 -19.84 -16.83
N ALA A 202 4.81 -19.79 -18.15
CA ALA A 202 4.77 -18.52 -18.86
C ALA A 202 3.57 -17.66 -18.44
N TYR A 203 2.37 -18.24 -18.29
CA TYR A 203 1.15 -17.55 -17.88
C TYR A 203 1.17 -17.09 -16.42
N GLU A 204 1.63 -17.93 -15.49
CA GLU A 204 1.88 -17.56 -14.09
C GLU A 204 2.84 -16.36 -14.02
N ARG A 205 3.92 -16.40 -14.79
CA ARG A 205 4.85 -15.27 -14.90
C ARG A 205 4.21 -14.02 -15.52
N ILE A 206 3.23 -14.13 -16.41
CA ILE A 206 2.45 -12.96 -16.88
C ILE A 206 1.67 -12.35 -15.72
N LEU A 207 0.98 -13.16 -14.91
CA LEU A 207 0.18 -12.69 -13.77
C LEU A 207 1.06 -12.00 -12.72
N GLU A 208 2.24 -12.55 -12.41
CA GLU A 208 3.26 -11.91 -11.55
C GLU A 208 3.74 -10.56 -12.08
N ILE A 209 3.93 -10.42 -13.40
CA ILE A 209 4.33 -9.16 -14.03
C ILE A 209 3.16 -8.17 -14.10
N CYS A 210 1.92 -8.67 -14.07
CA CYS A 210 0.69 -7.92 -14.27
C CYS A 210 -0.28 -8.03 -13.08
N PRO A 211 0.13 -7.67 -11.84
CA PRO A 211 -0.74 -7.72 -10.67
C PRO A 211 -1.97 -6.82 -10.85
N LEU A 212 -3.11 -7.23 -10.28
CA LEU A 212 -4.38 -6.54 -10.42
C LEU A 212 -4.32 -5.09 -9.88
N GLU A 213 -4.54 -4.11 -10.76
CA GLU A 213 -4.56 -2.69 -10.41
C GLU A 213 -5.89 -2.28 -9.74
N THR A 214 -5.86 -1.22 -8.95
CA THR A 214 -7.01 -0.65 -8.22
C THR A 214 -8.23 -0.39 -9.12
N ARG A 215 -8.02 0.04 -10.38
CA ARG A 215 -9.08 0.25 -11.37
C ARG A 215 -9.88 -1.04 -11.62
N ASP A 216 -9.18 -2.14 -11.83
CA ASP A 216 -9.76 -3.42 -12.22
C ASP A 216 -10.29 -4.16 -10.98
N ARG A 217 -9.63 -4.01 -9.83
CA ARG A 217 -10.18 -4.42 -8.54
C ARG A 217 -11.52 -3.73 -8.25
N ARG A 218 -11.64 -2.42 -8.54
CA ARG A 218 -12.92 -1.69 -8.42
C ARG A 218 -13.96 -2.23 -9.39
N TYR A 219 -13.60 -2.52 -10.64
CA TYR A 219 -14.51 -3.15 -11.60
C TYR A 219 -15.05 -4.50 -11.08
N LEU A 220 -14.18 -5.36 -10.53
CA LEU A 220 -14.59 -6.62 -9.93
C LEU A 220 -15.47 -6.42 -8.68
N LYS A 221 -15.18 -5.44 -7.81
CA LYS A 221 -16.08 -5.06 -6.70
C LYS A 221 -17.45 -4.55 -7.21
N THR A 222 -17.51 -3.83 -8.34
CA THR A 222 -18.80 -3.43 -8.95
C THR A 222 -19.58 -4.60 -9.59
N ARG A 223 -18.92 -5.74 -9.83
CA ARG A 223 -19.55 -7.03 -10.18
C ARG A 223 -19.91 -7.85 -8.92
N GLY A 224 -19.99 -7.21 -7.75
CA GLY A 224 -20.43 -7.82 -6.49
C GLY A 224 -19.42 -8.79 -5.86
N LEU A 225 -18.17 -8.82 -6.32
CA LEU A 225 -17.15 -9.74 -5.81
C LEU A 225 -16.48 -9.21 -4.54
N SER A 226 -16.42 -10.03 -3.50
CA SER A 226 -15.61 -9.75 -2.32
C SER A 226 -14.11 -9.76 -2.65
N SER A 227 -13.32 -9.03 -1.87
CA SER A 227 -11.86 -9.05 -2.03
C SER A 227 -11.24 -10.42 -1.74
N ALA A 228 -11.88 -11.25 -0.91
CA ALA A 228 -11.45 -12.62 -0.67
C ALA A 228 -11.54 -13.45 -1.96
N THR A 229 -12.65 -13.34 -2.69
CA THR A 229 -12.82 -13.98 -4.01
C THR A 229 -11.92 -13.34 -5.07
N ILE A 230 -11.69 -12.02 -5.05
CA ILE A 230 -10.74 -11.37 -5.96
C ILE A 230 -9.31 -11.87 -5.74
N ARG A 231 -8.84 -12.00 -4.48
CA ARG A 231 -7.54 -12.60 -4.15
C ARG A 231 -7.46 -14.06 -4.60
N ARG A 232 -8.48 -14.87 -4.25
CA ARG A 232 -8.56 -16.29 -4.57
C ARG A 232 -8.59 -16.56 -6.08
N GLY A 233 -9.24 -15.69 -6.85
CA GLY A 233 -9.33 -15.75 -8.32
C GLY A 233 -8.02 -15.45 -9.08
N ARG A 234 -6.97 -14.97 -8.39
CA ARG A 234 -5.63 -14.69 -8.96
C ARG A 234 -5.65 -13.80 -10.22
N PHE A 235 -6.59 -12.87 -10.29
CA PHE A 235 -6.75 -11.97 -11.43
C PHE A 235 -5.54 -11.03 -11.62
N GLY A 236 -5.32 -10.59 -12.86
CA GLY A 236 -4.28 -9.61 -13.20
C GLY A 236 -4.83 -8.40 -13.97
N THR A 237 -3.98 -7.41 -14.22
CA THR A 237 -4.30 -6.23 -15.05
C THR A 237 -3.33 -6.10 -16.22
N MET A 238 -3.88 -6.10 -17.43
CA MET A 238 -3.14 -5.83 -18.67
C MET A 238 -3.46 -4.43 -19.20
N THR A 239 -2.42 -3.77 -19.71
CA THR A 239 -2.47 -2.48 -20.40
C THR A 239 -1.44 -2.49 -21.53
N ALA A 240 -1.57 -1.62 -22.54
CA ALA A 240 -0.62 -1.58 -23.66
C ALA A 240 0.86 -1.42 -23.22
N PRO A 241 1.21 -0.57 -22.24
CA PRO A 241 2.57 -0.52 -21.70
C PRO A 241 3.02 -1.82 -21.02
N ARG A 242 2.15 -2.45 -20.21
CA ARG A 242 2.43 -3.74 -19.55
C ARG A 242 2.63 -4.86 -20.57
N ALA A 243 1.84 -4.92 -21.65
CA ALA A 243 2.03 -5.87 -22.74
C ALA A 243 3.43 -5.74 -23.38
N GLY A 244 3.94 -4.51 -23.51
CA GLY A 244 5.33 -4.27 -23.93
C GLY A 244 6.37 -4.84 -22.96
N GLN A 245 6.15 -4.64 -21.66
CA GLN A 245 7.03 -5.16 -20.59
C GLN A 245 7.02 -6.69 -20.51
N VAL A 246 5.83 -7.31 -20.52
CA VAL A 246 5.63 -8.77 -20.53
C VAL A 246 6.42 -9.41 -21.66
N LYS A 247 6.26 -8.93 -22.90
CA LYS A 247 7.02 -9.43 -24.05
C LYS A 247 8.53 -9.31 -23.84
N ALA A 248 9.01 -8.11 -23.47
CA ALA A 248 10.44 -7.85 -23.30
C ALA A 248 11.09 -8.60 -22.12
N ARG A 249 10.30 -8.98 -21.11
CA ARG A 249 10.73 -9.75 -19.94
C ARG A 249 10.71 -11.25 -20.24
N LEU A 250 9.59 -11.80 -20.72
CA LEU A 250 9.48 -13.22 -21.06
C LEU A 250 10.41 -13.62 -22.21
N GLN A 251 10.59 -12.78 -23.24
CA GLN A 251 11.55 -13.08 -24.32
C GLN A 251 12.99 -13.18 -23.81
N ARG A 252 13.31 -12.49 -22.70
CA ARG A 252 14.62 -12.54 -22.04
C ARG A 252 14.75 -13.72 -21.08
N GLU A 253 13.68 -14.03 -20.34
CA GLU A 253 13.66 -15.09 -19.31
C GLU A 253 13.51 -16.49 -19.93
N LEU A 254 12.70 -16.62 -20.99
CA LEU A 254 12.35 -17.90 -21.64
C LEU A 254 12.94 -18.08 -23.04
N GLY A 255 13.46 -17.01 -23.66
CA GLY A 255 13.96 -17.02 -25.03
C GLY A 255 12.86 -16.84 -26.10
N ARG A 256 13.26 -16.44 -27.31
CA ARG A 256 12.33 -16.12 -28.42
C ARG A 256 11.58 -17.34 -28.93
N GLU A 257 12.29 -18.44 -29.21
CA GLU A 257 11.72 -19.63 -29.86
C GLU A 257 10.71 -20.34 -28.95
N ALA A 258 11.08 -20.54 -27.68
CA ALA A 258 10.19 -21.15 -26.70
C ALA A 258 9.00 -20.25 -26.34
N LEU A 259 9.15 -18.91 -26.36
CA LEU A 259 7.98 -18.03 -26.18
C LEU A 259 7.01 -18.11 -27.36
N LEU A 260 7.47 -18.39 -28.58
CA LEU A 260 6.61 -18.56 -29.77
C LEU A 260 5.84 -19.89 -29.80
N SER A 261 6.17 -20.86 -28.94
CA SER A 261 5.36 -22.07 -28.73
C SER A 261 4.28 -21.91 -27.65
N VAL A 262 4.29 -20.81 -26.90
CA VAL A 262 3.23 -20.48 -25.92
C VAL A 262 2.08 -19.77 -26.63
N PRO A 263 0.83 -20.25 -26.51
CA PRO A 263 -0.32 -19.54 -27.07
C PRO A 263 -0.44 -18.10 -26.59
N GLY A 264 -1.02 -17.28 -27.45
CA GLY A 264 -1.12 -15.83 -27.29
C GLY A 264 0.09 -15.08 -27.84
N PHE A 265 1.26 -15.71 -27.98
CA PHE A 265 2.42 -15.16 -28.66
C PHE A 265 2.44 -15.52 -30.16
N SER A 266 2.94 -14.61 -30.98
CA SER A 266 3.19 -14.87 -32.41
C SER A 266 4.26 -13.93 -32.95
N GLU A 267 4.87 -14.28 -34.07
CA GLU A 267 5.79 -13.39 -34.78
C GLU A 267 5.01 -12.40 -35.66
N ASP A 268 5.48 -11.16 -35.73
CA ASP A 268 5.06 -10.17 -36.71
C ASP A 268 5.79 -10.43 -38.04
N GLU A 269 5.04 -10.70 -39.11
CA GLU A 269 5.59 -11.13 -40.40
C GLU A 269 6.44 -10.06 -41.11
N GLU A 270 6.24 -8.77 -40.80
CA GLU A 270 6.97 -7.66 -41.45
C GLU A 270 8.26 -7.29 -40.69
N THR A 271 8.22 -7.36 -39.36
CA THR A 271 9.28 -6.85 -38.47
C THR A 271 10.04 -7.95 -37.72
N GLY A 272 9.56 -9.19 -37.73
CA GLY A 272 10.09 -10.30 -36.93
C GLY A 272 9.94 -10.11 -35.42
N LEU A 273 9.20 -9.09 -34.96
CA LEU A 273 9.02 -8.81 -33.54
C LEU A 273 7.97 -9.72 -32.92
N ILE A 274 8.15 -10.11 -31.66
CA ILE A 274 7.13 -10.87 -30.95
C ILE A 274 5.92 -9.96 -30.68
N LYS A 275 4.74 -10.46 -31.04
CA LYS A 275 3.41 -9.98 -30.66
C LYS A 275 2.87 -10.82 -29.50
N TRP A 276 2.05 -10.18 -28.68
CA TRP A 276 1.25 -10.78 -27.62
C TRP A 276 -0.21 -10.41 -27.91
N THR A 277 -1.16 -11.30 -27.59
CA THR A 277 -2.56 -11.10 -27.98
C THR A 277 -3.25 -10.02 -27.16
N LEU A 278 -2.99 -9.95 -25.84
CA LEU A 278 -3.67 -9.01 -24.95
C LEU A 278 -2.87 -7.71 -24.83
N THR A 279 -3.14 -6.75 -25.73
CA THR A 279 -2.46 -5.42 -25.76
C THR A 279 -3.34 -4.23 -25.34
N GLY A 280 -4.65 -4.42 -25.16
CA GLY A 280 -5.59 -3.43 -24.64
C GLY A 280 -5.62 -3.32 -23.12
N ASN A 281 -6.69 -2.70 -22.59
CA ASN A 281 -6.99 -2.61 -21.16
C ASN A 281 -7.89 -3.78 -20.77
N TYR A 282 -7.35 -4.78 -20.06
CA TYR A 282 -8.09 -5.98 -19.67
C TYR A 282 -7.86 -6.38 -18.22
N VAL A 283 -8.90 -6.88 -17.55
CA VAL A 283 -8.72 -7.83 -16.45
C VAL A 283 -8.27 -9.16 -17.07
N LEU A 284 -7.20 -9.73 -16.53
CA LEU A 284 -6.73 -11.06 -16.87
C LEU A 284 -7.43 -12.10 -16.00
N ILE A 285 -8.12 -13.04 -16.64
CA ILE A 285 -8.84 -14.16 -16.03
C ILE A 285 -8.05 -15.44 -16.33
N PRO A 286 -7.30 -15.99 -15.36
CA PRO A 286 -6.58 -17.25 -15.54
C PRO A 286 -7.51 -18.46 -15.45
N TYR A 287 -7.36 -19.38 -16.40
CA TYR A 287 -8.04 -20.68 -16.44
C TYR A 287 -7.11 -21.73 -15.84
N HIS A 288 -7.62 -22.71 -15.12
CA HIS A 288 -6.81 -23.69 -14.38
C HIS A 288 -7.24 -25.12 -14.69
N ASP A 289 -6.27 -26.03 -14.82
CA ASP A 289 -6.55 -27.48 -14.85
C ASP A 289 -6.81 -28.05 -13.45
N ALA A 290 -7.17 -29.33 -13.39
CA ALA A 290 -7.37 -30.07 -12.14
C ALA A 290 -6.11 -30.18 -11.25
N ARG A 291 -4.91 -29.83 -11.76
CA ARG A 291 -3.67 -29.72 -10.98
C ARG A 291 -3.41 -28.28 -10.48
N GLY A 292 -4.29 -27.33 -10.80
CA GLY A 292 -4.16 -25.91 -10.45
C GLY A 292 -3.17 -25.13 -11.32
N ARG A 293 -2.69 -25.69 -12.42
CA ARG A 293 -1.78 -25.01 -13.37
C ARG A 293 -2.58 -24.08 -14.27
N VAL A 294 -2.05 -22.90 -14.58
CA VAL A 294 -2.73 -21.96 -15.50
C VAL A 294 -2.68 -22.50 -16.94
N THR A 295 -3.79 -22.94 -17.52
CA THR A 295 -3.85 -23.50 -18.88
C THR A 295 -3.95 -22.42 -19.96
N THR A 296 -4.62 -21.30 -19.65
CA THR A 296 -4.74 -20.13 -20.53
C THR A 296 -5.12 -18.88 -19.73
N ILE A 297 -5.13 -17.71 -20.39
CA ILE A 297 -5.59 -16.44 -19.81
C ILE A 297 -6.57 -15.76 -20.77
N GLU A 298 -7.78 -15.44 -20.32
CA GLU A 298 -8.71 -14.59 -21.07
C GLU A 298 -8.61 -13.12 -20.63
N GLY A 299 -8.75 -12.18 -21.58
CA GLY A 299 -8.82 -10.75 -21.30
C GLY A 299 -10.26 -10.23 -21.32
N ARG A 300 -10.80 -9.79 -20.17
CA ARG A 300 -12.08 -9.07 -20.08
C ARG A 300 -11.85 -7.57 -20.18
N VAL A 301 -12.46 -6.90 -21.16
CA VAL A 301 -12.36 -5.44 -21.31
C VAL A 301 -12.98 -4.73 -20.11
N VAL A 302 -12.28 -3.69 -19.61
CA VAL A 302 -12.80 -2.78 -18.58
C VAL A 302 -13.19 -1.45 -19.24
N GLY A 303 -14.49 -1.10 -19.15
CA GLY A 303 -15.09 0.03 -19.84
C GLY A 303 -15.80 -0.37 -21.14
N GLU A 304 -16.02 0.59 -22.03
CA GLU A 304 -16.64 0.34 -23.33
C GLU A 304 -15.67 -0.37 -24.31
N PRO A 305 -16.04 -1.51 -24.92
CA PRO A 305 -15.17 -2.23 -25.84
C PRO A 305 -15.09 -1.53 -27.20
N THR A 306 -13.87 -1.22 -27.64
CA THR A 306 -13.59 -0.50 -28.91
C THR A 306 -14.04 -1.24 -30.17
N ASP A 307 -14.17 -2.56 -30.11
CA ASP A 307 -14.59 -3.44 -31.21
C ASP A 307 -15.90 -4.19 -30.90
N GLY A 308 -16.61 -3.79 -29.83
CA GLY A 308 -17.81 -4.47 -29.33
C GLY A 308 -17.55 -5.78 -28.59
N ARG A 309 -16.32 -6.31 -28.55
CA ARG A 309 -16.01 -7.60 -27.90
C ARG A 309 -15.73 -7.39 -26.42
N LYS A 310 -16.61 -7.92 -25.57
CA LYS A 310 -16.41 -7.87 -24.10
C LYS A 310 -15.19 -8.71 -23.65
N TYR A 311 -14.88 -9.82 -24.33
CA TYR A 311 -13.79 -10.76 -24.01
C TYR A 311 -12.84 -10.97 -25.20
N VAL A 312 -11.56 -11.23 -24.90
CA VAL A 312 -10.50 -11.54 -25.87
C VAL A 312 -9.72 -12.78 -25.41
N THR A 313 -9.81 -13.86 -26.19
CA THR A 313 -9.07 -15.12 -25.97
C THR A 313 -7.71 -15.11 -26.68
N LEU A 314 -6.70 -15.78 -26.12
CA LEU A 314 -5.36 -15.84 -26.72
C LEU A 314 -5.35 -16.52 -28.10
N ARG A 315 -4.57 -15.99 -29.03
CA ARG A 315 -4.34 -16.62 -30.34
C ARG A 315 -3.70 -17.99 -30.14
N ARG A 316 -4.29 -19.06 -30.68
CA ARG A 316 -3.87 -20.47 -30.53
C ARG A 316 -4.06 -21.10 -29.14
N ALA A 317 -4.82 -20.51 -28.20
CA ALA A 317 -5.11 -21.22 -26.94
C ALA A 317 -5.80 -22.56 -27.22
N GLY A 318 -6.87 -22.50 -28.02
CA GLY A 318 -7.86 -23.55 -28.13
C GLY A 318 -9.11 -23.19 -27.34
N ASN A 319 -9.83 -24.21 -26.88
CA ASN A 319 -11.05 -24.14 -26.08
C ASN A 319 -10.77 -24.68 -24.68
N HIS A 320 -11.26 -24.01 -23.65
CA HIS A 320 -10.97 -24.31 -22.24
C HIS A 320 -12.24 -24.12 -21.43
N LEU A 321 -12.36 -24.87 -20.32
CA LEU A 321 -13.36 -24.62 -19.30
C LEU A 321 -12.74 -23.76 -18.19
N TYR A 322 -13.36 -22.63 -17.89
CA TYR A 322 -13.05 -21.86 -16.69
C TYR A 322 -13.54 -22.62 -15.46
N LEU A 323 -12.63 -22.88 -14.53
CA LEU A 323 -12.93 -23.29 -13.16
C LEU A 323 -12.39 -22.24 -12.22
N PHE A 324 -13.21 -21.84 -11.24
CA PHE A 324 -12.77 -20.91 -10.21
C PHE A 324 -11.72 -21.57 -9.30
N PRO A 325 -10.62 -20.89 -8.91
CA PRO A 325 -9.52 -21.54 -8.21
C PRO A 325 -9.92 -22.25 -6.92
N GLY A 326 -9.57 -23.54 -6.85
CA GLY A 326 -9.91 -24.44 -5.73
C GLY A 326 -11.16 -25.29 -5.95
N HIS A 327 -11.97 -25.01 -6.98
CA HIS A 327 -13.06 -25.90 -7.38
C HIS A 327 -12.51 -27.06 -8.23
N ARG A 328 -12.99 -28.29 -7.99
CA ARG A 328 -12.66 -29.43 -8.84
C ARG A 328 -13.67 -29.57 -9.99
N PRO A 329 -13.29 -30.19 -11.12
CA PRO A 329 -14.24 -30.53 -12.17
C PRO A 329 -15.40 -31.37 -11.64
N GLU A 330 -15.12 -32.36 -10.79
CA GLU A 330 -16.14 -33.25 -10.21
C GLU A 330 -17.14 -32.50 -9.30
N ASP A 331 -16.79 -31.35 -8.74
CA ASP A 331 -17.66 -30.59 -7.83
C ASP A 331 -18.70 -29.74 -8.59
N LEU A 332 -18.67 -29.70 -9.92
CA LEU A 332 -19.58 -28.90 -10.74
C LEU A 332 -21.06 -29.29 -10.51
N VAL A 333 -21.89 -28.25 -10.36
CA VAL A 333 -23.35 -28.34 -10.34
C VAL A 333 -24.01 -27.79 -11.61
N ALA A 334 -23.28 -26.99 -12.40
CA ALA A 334 -23.69 -26.48 -13.71
C ALA A 334 -22.48 -25.97 -14.50
N VAL A 335 -22.68 -25.71 -15.80
CA VAL A 335 -21.73 -24.95 -16.64
C VAL A 335 -22.44 -23.82 -17.38
N CYS A 336 -21.86 -22.63 -17.45
CA CYS A 336 -22.42 -21.46 -18.15
C CYS A 336 -21.57 -20.99 -19.35
N GLU A 337 -22.03 -19.95 -20.05
CA GLU A 337 -21.39 -19.45 -21.27
C GLU A 337 -20.18 -18.51 -21.04
N GLY A 338 -20.10 -17.83 -19.89
CA GLY A 338 -19.11 -16.79 -19.66
C GLY A 338 -18.46 -16.81 -18.26
N ALA A 339 -17.14 -16.61 -18.21
CA ALA A 339 -16.34 -16.73 -16.99
C ALA A 339 -16.83 -15.86 -15.81
N MET A 340 -17.36 -14.65 -16.06
CA MET A 340 -17.90 -13.79 -15.00
C MET A 340 -19.08 -14.42 -14.26
N GLY A 341 -19.93 -15.18 -14.96
CA GLY A 341 -21.04 -15.93 -14.34
C GLY A 341 -20.54 -16.98 -13.36
N ALA A 342 -19.52 -17.75 -13.74
CA ALA A 342 -18.85 -18.73 -12.86
C ALA A 342 -18.10 -18.07 -11.68
N ILE A 343 -17.47 -16.90 -11.89
CA ILE A 343 -16.80 -16.14 -10.82
C ILE A 343 -17.83 -15.63 -9.78
N VAL A 344 -18.98 -15.11 -10.23
CA VAL A 344 -20.05 -14.65 -9.33
C VAL A 344 -20.76 -15.82 -8.65
N ALA A 345 -20.93 -16.96 -9.33
CA ALA A 345 -21.39 -18.19 -8.70
C ALA A 345 -20.44 -18.64 -7.56
N ALA A 346 -19.12 -18.58 -7.78
CA ALA A 346 -18.12 -18.91 -6.76
C ALA A 346 -18.05 -17.91 -5.58
N GLU A 347 -18.39 -16.64 -5.79
CA GLU A 347 -18.65 -15.66 -4.71
C GLU A 347 -19.86 -16.07 -3.86
N CYS A 348 -20.87 -16.70 -4.47
CA CYS A 348 -22.05 -17.20 -3.79
C CYS A 348 -21.84 -18.60 -3.17
N GLY A 349 -20.68 -19.24 -3.36
CA GLY A 349 -20.42 -20.61 -2.87
C GLY A 349 -20.90 -21.72 -3.81
N ILE A 350 -21.29 -21.38 -5.05
CA ILE A 350 -21.87 -22.29 -6.03
C ILE A 350 -20.81 -22.69 -7.08
N THR A 351 -20.58 -23.99 -7.25
CA THR A 351 -19.54 -24.52 -8.15
C THR A 351 -20.01 -24.61 -9.59
N VAL A 352 -19.88 -23.50 -10.32
CA VAL A 352 -20.20 -23.39 -11.75
C VAL A 352 -18.91 -23.24 -12.56
N GLY A 353 -18.81 -23.94 -13.69
CA GLY A 353 -17.75 -23.76 -14.69
C GLY A 353 -18.23 -22.89 -15.85
N ALA A 354 -17.33 -22.36 -16.69
CA ALA A 354 -17.76 -21.62 -17.88
C ALA A 354 -16.96 -21.99 -19.13
N ILE A 355 -17.63 -22.21 -20.26
CA ILE A 355 -16.95 -22.33 -21.56
C ILE A 355 -16.54 -20.95 -22.09
N MET A 356 -15.76 -20.90 -23.19
CA MET A 356 -15.41 -19.64 -23.85
C MET A 356 -16.44 -19.27 -24.93
N GLY A 357 -17.70 -19.04 -24.54
CA GLY A 357 -18.82 -18.80 -25.46
C GLY A 357 -19.45 -20.09 -26.01
N CYS A 358 -20.71 -20.00 -26.46
CA CYS A 358 -21.61 -21.13 -26.77
C CYS A 358 -21.12 -22.18 -27.78
N GLU A 359 -20.10 -21.91 -28.59
CA GLU A 359 -19.58 -22.85 -29.60
C GLU A 359 -18.25 -23.53 -29.19
N ARG A 360 -17.65 -23.18 -28.04
CA ARG A 360 -16.30 -23.63 -27.61
C ARG A 360 -16.33 -24.70 -26.50
N PHE A 361 -17.16 -25.72 -26.67
CA PHE A 361 -17.44 -26.76 -25.66
C PHE A 361 -16.65 -28.08 -25.81
N ARG A 362 -15.62 -28.14 -26.66
CA ARG A 362 -14.76 -29.33 -26.89
C ARG A 362 -13.39 -28.92 -27.41
N ALA A 363 -12.39 -29.81 -27.32
CA ALA A 363 -11.06 -29.56 -27.88
C ALA A 363 -11.11 -29.21 -29.38
N SER A 364 -10.25 -28.28 -29.80
CA SER A 364 -10.19 -27.74 -31.16
C SER A 364 -9.79 -28.80 -32.18
N LEU A 365 -10.28 -28.66 -33.41
CA LEU A 365 -9.91 -29.59 -34.50
C LEU A 365 -8.44 -29.47 -34.96
N SER A 366 -7.68 -28.51 -34.45
CA SER A 366 -6.28 -28.31 -34.80
C SER A 366 -5.38 -28.92 -33.73
N PRO A 367 -4.51 -29.90 -34.07
CA PRO A 367 -3.58 -30.52 -33.12
C PRO A 367 -2.44 -29.59 -32.66
N GLU A 368 -2.35 -28.37 -33.20
CA GLU A 368 -1.40 -27.35 -32.74
C GLU A 368 -1.84 -26.67 -31.43
N MET A 369 -3.14 -26.73 -31.09
CA MET A 369 -3.72 -26.06 -29.91
C MET A 369 -3.33 -26.77 -28.60
N LEU A 370 -3.47 -26.08 -27.46
CA LEU A 370 -3.19 -26.63 -26.12
C LEU A 370 -4.47 -26.98 -25.35
N ASP A 371 -5.47 -27.52 -26.04
CA ASP A 371 -6.78 -27.86 -25.48
C ASP A 371 -7.16 -29.35 -25.48
N GLY A 372 -6.27 -30.23 -25.93
CA GLY A 372 -6.47 -31.68 -25.96
C GLY A 372 -6.35 -32.28 -27.36
N ALA A 373 -6.69 -33.56 -27.54
CA ALA A 373 -6.74 -34.13 -28.89
C ALA A 373 -8.03 -33.70 -29.62
N PRO A 374 -8.01 -33.52 -30.95
CA PRO A 374 -9.17 -33.07 -31.72
C PRO A 374 -10.48 -33.81 -31.44
N GLY A 375 -11.45 -33.10 -30.83
CA GLY A 375 -12.75 -33.66 -30.48
C GLY A 375 -12.79 -34.46 -29.16
N GLU A 376 -11.72 -34.48 -28.37
CA GLU A 376 -11.82 -34.84 -26.95
C GLU A 376 -12.64 -33.79 -26.17
N PRO A 377 -13.10 -34.12 -24.94
CA PRO A 377 -13.56 -33.13 -23.98
C PRO A 377 -12.52 -32.05 -23.71
N LEU A 378 -12.97 -30.92 -23.16
CA LEU A 378 -12.09 -29.83 -22.72
C LEU A 378 -11.03 -30.34 -21.73
N LEU A 379 -9.80 -29.83 -21.84
CA LEU A 379 -8.65 -30.26 -21.04
C LEU A 379 -8.95 -30.32 -19.54
N GLU A 380 -9.67 -29.32 -19.02
CA GLU A 380 -10.02 -29.20 -17.61
C GLU A 380 -11.08 -30.23 -17.13
N LEU A 381 -11.79 -30.90 -18.05
CA LEU A 381 -12.71 -32.01 -17.78
C LEU A 381 -12.08 -33.39 -17.98
N LYS A 382 -10.79 -33.47 -18.34
CA LYS A 382 -10.14 -34.74 -18.68
C LYS A 382 -9.91 -35.61 -17.44
N GLY A 383 -10.66 -36.70 -17.34
CA GLY A 383 -10.63 -37.63 -16.21
C GLY A 383 -11.66 -37.34 -15.10
N ALA A 384 -12.51 -36.33 -15.28
CA ALA A 384 -13.64 -36.07 -14.39
C ALA A 384 -14.72 -37.16 -14.55
N ASP A 385 -15.35 -37.55 -13.44
CA ASP A 385 -16.52 -38.45 -13.40
C ASP A 385 -17.60 -37.79 -12.54
N PHE A 386 -18.77 -37.55 -13.13
CA PHE A 386 -19.91 -36.94 -12.45
C PHE A 386 -20.80 -37.95 -11.73
N ALA A 387 -20.49 -39.25 -11.82
CA ALA A 387 -21.17 -40.36 -11.15
C ALA A 387 -22.67 -40.47 -11.49
N GLY A 388 -23.04 -40.24 -12.75
CA GLY A 388 -24.41 -40.31 -13.26
C GLY A 388 -25.30 -39.10 -12.90
N ARG A 389 -24.76 -38.06 -12.25
CA ARG A 389 -25.53 -36.85 -11.93
C ARG A 389 -25.91 -36.09 -13.19
N THR A 390 -27.03 -35.39 -13.14
CA THR A 390 -27.39 -34.39 -14.15
C THR A 390 -26.46 -33.18 -14.07
N LEU A 391 -25.82 -32.82 -15.19
CA LEU A 391 -25.00 -31.61 -15.30
C LEU A 391 -25.62 -30.64 -16.34
N PRO A 392 -26.32 -29.59 -15.88
CA PRO A 392 -26.98 -28.64 -16.75
C PRO A 392 -26.04 -27.58 -17.35
N TYR A 393 -26.24 -27.28 -18.63
CA TYR A 393 -25.68 -26.11 -19.30
C TYR A 393 -26.64 -24.91 -19.24
N ILE A 394 -26.11 -23.75 -18.85
CA ILE A 394 -26.81 -22.47 -18.70
C ILE A 394 -26.32 -21.50 -19.80
N PRO A 395 -26.96 -21.44 -20.99
CA PRO A 395 -26.68 -20.42 -22.00
C PRO A 395 -27.04 -19.01 -21.53
N ASP A 396 -26.39 -18.00 -22.12
CA ASP A 396 -26.77 -16.60 -21.91
C ASP A 396 -28.17 -16.33 -22.51
N ALA A 397 -29.02 -15.63 -21.76
CA ALA A 397 -30.43 -15.42 -22.08
C ALA A 397 -30.71 -14.01 -22.63
N ASP A 398 -30.00 -13.63 -23.71
CA ASP A 398 -30.20 -12.38 -24.46
C ASP A 398 -31.70 -12.03 -24.67
N ASP A 399 -32.03 -10.74 -24.82
CA ASP A 399 -33.36 -10.30 -25.27
C ASP A 399 -33.28 -9.49 -26.58
N PRO A 400 -33.73 -10.02 -27.73
CA PRO A 400 -34.24 -11.39 -27.94
C PRO A 400 -33.12 -12.44 -27.90
N PRO A 401 -33.42 -13.70 -27.49
CA PRO A 401 -32.39 -14.71 -27.30
C PRO A 401 -31.69 -15.07 -28.60
N ASN A 402 -30.36 -15.12 -28.56
CA ASN A 402 -29.54 -15.35 -29.73
C ASN A 402 -29.82 -16.76 -30.32
N PRO A 403 -30.31 -16.87 -31.57
CA PRO A 403 -30.68 -18.15 -32.15
C PRO A 403 -29.47 -19.05 -32.44
N ASN A 404 -28.23 -18.55 -32.36
CA ASN A 404 -27.04 -19.38 -32.41
C ASN A 404 -26.79 -20.07 -31.07
N VAL A 405 -26.85 -19.30 -29.97
CA VAL A 405 -26.72 -19.80 -28.58
C VAL A 405 -27.75 -20.91 -28.33
N LEU A 406 -29.03 -20.67 -28.62
CA LEU A 406 -30.10 -21.67 -28.44
C LEU A 406 -29.90 -22.94 -29.27
N ARG A 407 -29.31 -22.85 -30.47
CA ARG A 407 -29.00 -24.02 -31.32
C ARG A 407 -27.72 -24.74 -30.91
N ALA A 408 -26.84 -24.08 -30.18
CA ALA A 408 -25.60 -24.65 -29.65
C ALA A 408 -25.81 -25.29 -28.27
N ALA A 409 -26.69 -24.74 -27.43
CA ALA A 409 -26.88 -25.16 -26.03
C ALA A 409 -27.15 -26.68 -25.84
N PRO A 410 -28.02 -27.36 -26.59
CA PRO A 410 -28.19 -28.81 -26.47
C PRO A 410 -26.92 -29.61 -26.81
N LYS A 411 -26.10 -29.10 -27.74
CA LYS A 411 -24.82 -29.73 -28.09
C LYS A 411 -23.77 -29.49 -27.02
N ALA A 412 -23.68 -28.27 -26.50
CA ALA A 412 -22.78 -27.92 -25.40
C ALA A 412 -23.06 -28.81 -24.19
N ALA A 413 -24.33 -28.90 -23.74
CA ALA A 413 -24.75 -29.77 -22.66
C ALA A 413 -24.24 -31.21 -22.81
N ARG A 414 -24.50 -31.84 -23.97
CA ARG A 414 -24.07 -33.23 -24.23
C ARG A 414 -22.56 -33.40 -24.23
N TRP A 415 -21.83 -32.52 -24.91
CA TRP A 415 -20.37 -32.59 -25.01
C TRP A 415 -19.63 -32.34 -23.68
N ILE A 416 -20.26 -31.64 -22.74
CA ILE A 416 -19.71 -31.30 -21.42
C ILE A 416 -20.05 -32.36 -20.35
N ALA A 417 -21.16 -33.09 -20.53
CA ALA A 417 -21.69 -34.02 -19.53
C ALA A 417 -21.50 -35.50 -19.89
N GLU A 418 -21.90 -35.92 -21.09
CA GLU A 418 -21.98 -37.35 -21.45
C GLU A 418 -20.60 -38.05 -21.43
N PRO A 419 -19.50 -37.46 -21.94
CA PRO A 419 -18.18 -38.09 -21.88
C PRO A 419 -17.59 -38.23 -20.47
N GLN A 420 -18.17 -37.51 -19.49
CA GLN A 420 -17.80 -37.49 -18.07
C GLN A 420 -18.83 -38.26 -17.21
N ASN A 421 -19.64 -39.11 -17.83
CA ASN A 421 -20.65 -39.92 -17.12
C ASN A 421 -21.66 -39.05 -16.33
N ALA A 422 -22.09 -37.92 -16.91
CA ALA A 422 -23.24 -37.13 -16.45
C ALA A 422 -24.42 -37.25 -17.42
N GLU A 423 -25.63 -37.07 -16.89
CA GLU A 423 -26.81 -36.80 -17.72
C GLU A 423 -26.78 -35.33 -18.18
N ALA A 424 -26.81 -35.11 -19.49
CA ALA A 424 -26.85 -33.76 -20.04
C ALA A 424 -28.22 -33.10 -19.81
N ALA A 425 -28.23 -31.82 -19.46
CA ALA A 425 -29.44 -31.00 -19.38
C ALA A 425 -29.19 -29.56 -19.85
N VAL A 426 -30.26 -28.82 -20.16
CA VAL A 426 -30.23 -27.39 -20.45
C VAL A 426 -31.11 -26.66 -19.44
N CYS A 427 -30.61 -25.56 -18.89
CA CYS A 427 -31.35 -24.67 -18.02
C CYS A 427 -31.42 -23.28 -18.66
N LEU A 428 -32.62 -22.67 -18.73
CA LEU A 428 -32.76 -21.31 -19.27
C LEU A 428 -32.94 -20.32 -18.11
N LEU A 429 -32.09 -19.29 -18.08
CA LEU A 429 -32.28 -18.14 -17.19
C LEU A 429 -33.56 -17.38 -17.53
N PRO A 430 -34.10 -16.58 -16.58
CA PRO A 430 -35.11 -15.57 -16.89
C PRO A 430 -34.65 -14.66 -18.04
N LYS A 431 -35.62 -14.18 -18.82
CA LYS A 431 -35.37 -13.44 -20.06
C LYS A 431 -34.59 -12.13 -19.82
N GLY A 432 -33.50 -11.94 -20.55
CA GLY A 432 -32.75 -10.68 -20.63
C GLY A 432 -31.66 -10.49 -19.58
N VAL A 433 -31.14 -11.55 -18.95
CA VAL A 433 -30.05 -11.47 -17.96
C VAL A 433 -28.97 -12.53 -18.18
N ASP A 434 -27.71 -12.12 -18.04
CA ASP A 434 -26.54 -13.01 -17.91
C ASP A 434 -26.54 -13.68 -16.50
N LEU A 435 -25.82 -14.80 -16.31
CA LEU A 435 -25.83 -15.53 -15.02
C LEU A 435 -25.33 -14.68 -13.83
N ASP A 436 -24.31 -13.83 -14.03
CA ASP A 436 -23.84 -12.94 -12.98
C ASP A 436 -24.88 -11.88 -12.62
N GLU A 437 -25.55 -11.30 -13.60
CA GLU A 437 -26.59 -10.28 -13.39
C GLU A 437 -27.82 -10.88 -12.69
N TRP A 438 -28.20 -12.12 -13.02
CA TRP A 438 -29.28 -12.84 -12.35
C TRP A 438 -28.95 -13.17 -10.88
N LEU A 439 -27.78 -13.75 -10.60
CA LEU A 439 -27.34 -14.05 -9.23
C LEU A 439 -27.24 -12.80 -8.35
N LEU A 440 -26.73 -11.69 -8.90
CA LEU A 440 -26.63 -10.42 -8.18
C LEU A 440 -27.99 -9.75 -7.91
N SER A 441 -29.01 -10.05 -8.72
CA SER A 441 -30.38 -9.58 -8.50
C SER A 441 -31.09 -10.25 -7.32
N ILE A 442 -30.59 -11.42 -6.89
CA ILE A 442 -31.14 -12.20 -5.77
C ILE A 442 -30.43 -11.81 -4.46
N GLY A 443 -31.21 -11.71 -3.38
CA GLY A 443 -30.70 -11.42 -2.04
C GLY A 443 -29.70 -12.49 -1.57
N PRO A 444 -28.55 -12.14 -0.94
CA PRO A 444 -27.46 -13.10 -0.68
C PRO A 444 -27.85 -14.40 0.03
N LYS A 445 -28.88 -14.39 0.88
CA LYS A 445 -29.36 -15.57 1.62
C LYS A 445 -30.25 -16.50 0.79
N GLU A 446 -30.78 -16.02 -0.33
CA GLU A 446 -31.73 -16.74 -1.19
C GLU A 446 -31.06 -17.32 -2.43
N ARG A 447 -29.77 -17.01 -2.68
CA ARG A 447 -29.08 -17.37 -3.93
C ARG A 447 -28.99 -18.87 -4.15
N ASP A 448 -28.63 -19.62 -3.11
CA ASP A 448 -28.50 -21.08 -3.19
C ASP A 448 -29.85 -21.74 -3.46
N ASP A 449 -30.90 -21.36 -2.71
CA ASP A 449 -32.26 -21.87 -2.89
C ASP A 449 -32.81 -21.55 -4.29
N ARG A 450 -32.63 -20.31 -4.75
CA ARG A 450 -33.11 -19.87 -6.08
C ARG A 450 -32.30 -20.49 -7.22
N PHE A 451 -30.99 -20.74 -7.03
CA PHE A 451 -30.18 -21.48 -7.99
C PHE A 451 -30.58 -22.97 -8.02
N ALA A 452 -30.89 -23.57 -6.88
CA ALA A 452 -31.43 -24.94 -6.83
C ALA A 452 -32.81 -25.05 -7.50
N GLU A 453 -33.70 -24.05 -7.32
CA GLU A 453 -34.98 -23.96 -8.03
C GLU A 453 -34.78 -23.82 -9.55
N LEU A 454 -33.82 -23.00 -9.98
CA LEU A 454 -33.42 -22.87 -11.39
C LEU A 454 -32.94 -24.22 -11.96
N LEU A 455 -32.08 -24.95 -11.23
CA LEU A 455 -31.64 -26.29 -11.66
C LEU A 455 -32.76 -27.33 -11.63
N ALA A 456 -33.71 -27.26 -10.71
CA ALA A 456 -34.88 -28.14 -10.70
C ALA A 456 -35.80 -27.93 -11.94
N GLY A 457 -35.73 -26.76 -12.59
CA GLY A 457 -36.39 -26.45 -13.84
C GLY A 457 -35.65 -26.91 -15.12
N THR A 458 -34.57 -27.67 -15.00
CA THR A 458 -33.81 -28.14 -16.18
C THR A 458 -34.60 -29.12 -17.05
N SER A 459 -34.34 -29.07 -18.36
CA SER A 459 -34.89 -29.99 -19.34
C SER A 459 -33.79 -30.83 -20.00
N PRO A 460 -34.06 -32.08 -20.40
CA PRO A 460 -33.12 -32.85 -21.23
C PRO A 460 -32.88 -32.13 -22.57
N PRO A 461 -31.67 -32.24 -23.16
CA PRO A 461 -31.35 -31.60 -24.43
C PRO A 461 -32.13 -32.25 -25.57
N GLU A 462 -33.22 -31.63 -26.01
CA GLU A 462 -34.02 -32.13 -27.13
C GLU A 462 -33.28 -31.98 -28.48
N ASP A 463 -33.29 -33.02 -29.30
CA ASP A 463 -32.75 -33.01 -30.67
C ASP A 463 -33.67 -32.23 -31.62
N ASN A 464 -33.70 -30.91 -31.50
CA ASN A 464 -34.40 -29.99 -32.42
C ASN A 464 -35.79 -30.48 -32.84
N GLN A 465 -36.68 -30.77 -31.88
CA GLN A 465 -38.12 -30.78 -32.20
C GLN A 465 -38.52 -29.36 -32.57
N SER A 466 -38.48 -29.09 -33.89
CA SER A 466 -38.89 -27.89 -34.60
C SER A 466 -39.31 -26.72 -33.69
N LEU A 467 -38.35 -25.85 -33.32
CA LEU A 467 -38.62 -24.58 -32.63
C LEU A 467 -39.87 -23.95 -33.26
N PRO A 468 -40.92 -23.64 -32.47
CA PRO A 468 -42.22 -23.26 -33.01
C PRO A 468 -42.03 -22.04 -33.92
N ARG A 469 -42.28 -22.28 -35.22
CA ARG A 469 -42.00 -21.31 -36.29
C ARG A 469 -42.69 -20.00 -35.90
N PRO A 470 -41.95 -18.88 -35.70
CA PRO A 470 -42.56 -17.64 -35.26
C PRO A 470 -43.68 -17.27 -36.23
N PRO A 471 -44.87 -16.86 -35.73
CA PRO A 471 -46.05 -16.71 -36.56
C PRO A 471 -45.73 -15.74 -37.70
N ALA A 472 -45.89 -16.22 -38.93
CA ALA A 472 -45.47 -15.48 -40.12
C ALA A 472 -46.15 -14.11 -40.14
N SER A 473 -45.37 -13.06 -39.88
CA SER A 473 -45.86 -11.69 -39.93
C SER A 473 -46.28 -11.39 -41.36
N ARG A 474 -47.59 -11.20 -41.52
CA ARG A 474 -48.29 -11.13 -42.81
C ARG A 474 -48.00 -9.80 -43.50
N ALA A 475 -46.79 -9.65 -44.02
CA ALA A 475 -46.37 -8.51 -44.81
C ALA A 475 -46.77 -8.69 -46.28
N ASP A 476 -48.04 -8.40 -46.60
CA ASP A 476 -48.45 -8.05 -47.97
C ASP A 476 -49.82 -7.35 -47.96
N ALA A 477 -49.78 -6.02 -47.80
CA ALA A 477 -50.81 -5.05 -48.20
C ALA A 477 -50.24 -3.65 -47.94
N GLY A 478 -49.64 -3.02 -48.95
CA GLY A 478 -49.16 -1.65 -48.82
C GLY A 478 -50.28 -0.64 -49.04
N GLU A 479 -50.34 0.42 -48.24
CA GLU A 479 -50.96 1.67 -48.70
C GLU A 479 -50.45 2.93 -47.98
N THR A 480 -50.26 3.97 -48.80
CA THR A 480 -50.19 5.42 -48.53
C THR A 480 -49.74 5.98 -47.16
N LYS A 481 -48.68 6.80 -47.23
CA LYS A 481 -48.38 7.86 -46.25
C LYS A 481 -49.62 8.70 -45.92
N LYS A 482 -49.97 8.82 -44.63
CA LYS A 482 -50.66 10.02 -44.12
C LYS A 482 -50.09 10.44 -42.77
N LYS A 483 -49.97 11.76 -42.61
CA LYS A 483 -49.28 12.47 -41.53
C LYS A 483 -50.33 13.15 -40.66
N THR A 484 -50.40 12.82 -39.38
CA THR A 484 -51.16 13.59 -38.36
C THR A 484 -50.63 13.30 -36.96
N ASP A 485 -49.93 14.29 -36.42
CA ASP A 485 -50.03 14.89 -35.08
C ASP A 485 -50.48 14.04 -33.87
N ALA A 486 -49.64 14.04 -32.84
CA ALA A 486 -49.91 13.44 -31.53
C ALA A 486 -50.40 14.48 -30.49
N PRO A 487 -51.38 14.12 -29.63
CA PRO A 487 -51.71 14.88 -28.42
C PRO A 487 -51.15 14.24 -27.13
N THR A 488 -50.90 15.10 -26.15
CA THR A 488 -50.35 14.84 -24.81
C THR A 488 -51.20 13.89 -23.95
N PRO A 489 -50.61 13.03 -23.09
CA PRO A 489 -51.38 12.21 -22.13
C PRO A 489 -51.86 13.04 -20.92
N GLY A 490 -53.13 12.85 -20.56
CA GLY A 490 -53.71 13.26 -19.27
C GLY A 490 -53.87 12.07 -18.31
N PRO A 491 -54.03 12.31 -17.00
CA PRO A 491 -53.93 11.27 -15.97
C PRO A 491 -55.21 10.42 -15.83
N LYS A 492 -55.06 9.22 -15.25
CA LYS A 492 -56.18 8.38 -14.79
C LYS A 492 -55.91 7.78 -13.41
N ASP A 493 -56.58 8.34 -12.41
CA ASP A 493 -57.03 7.56 -11.26
C ASP A 493 -58.26 6.73 -11.66
N THR A 494 -58.35 5.49 -11.18
CA THR A 494 -59.39 5.06 -10.20
C THR A 494 -59.63 3.53 -10.20
N ARG A 495 -59.59 2.97 -8.99
CA ARG A 495 -60.44 1.90 -8.45
C ARG A 495 -60.83 0.71 -9.36
N GLY A 496 -60.14 -0.42 -9.14
CA GLY A 496 -60.66 -1.46 -8.24
C GLY A 496 -61.60 -2.53 -8.81
N LEU A 497 -61.34 -3.78 -8.44
CA LEU A 497 -62.33 -4.80 -8.09
C LEU A 497 -61.63 -5.95 -7.35
N ALA A 498 -62.25 -6.45 -6.29
CA ALA A 498 -61.77 -7.60 -5.52
C ALA A 498 -62.46 -8.88 -6.00
N SER A 499 -61.78 -10.02 -5.84
CA SER A 499 -62.44 -11.32 -5.73
C SER A 499 -61.71 -12.16 -4.68
N ALA A 500 -62.45 -12.97 -3.95
CA ALA A 500 -61.99 -13.68 -2.77
C ALA A 500 -61.69 -15.16 -3.08
N HIS A 501 -60.83 -15.77 -2.27
CA HIS A 501 -61.08 -17.12 -1.77
C HIS A 501 -60.49 -17.26 -0.36
N ALA A 502 -61.26 -17.88 0.53
CA ALA A 502 -60.90 -18.11 1.93
C ALA A 502 -60.50 -19.57 2.15
N ALA A 503 -59.61 -19.78 3.11
CA ALA A 503 -59.46 -21.04 3.83
C ALA A 503 -59.04 -20.71 5.28
N GLU A 504 -59.80 -21.19 6.26
CA GLU A 504 -59.62 -20.93 7.68
C GLU A 504 -58.73 -21.98 8.35
N VAL A 505 -57.80 -21.58 9.21
CA VAL A 505 -57.35 -22.38 10.37
C VAL A 505 -57.00 -21.44 11.55
N SER A 506 -57.44 -21.81 12.75
CA SER A 506 -57.20 -21.11 14.03
C SER A 506 -56.36 -21.99 14.98
N THR A 507 -55.72 -21.53 16.07
CA THR A 507 -55.93 -20.31 16.89
C THR A 507 -54.64 -19.98 17.68
N SER A 508 -54.71 -18.96 18.56
CA SER A 508 -53.80 -18.63 19.67
C SER A 508 -52.54 -17.79 19.38
N SER A 509 -51.98 -17.01 20.34
CA SER A 509 -52.54 -15.87 21.11
C SER A 509 -51.54 -15.42 22.20
N SER A 510 -50.82 -14.31 21.98
CA SER A 510 -50.15 -13.50 23.02
C SER A 510 -49.61 -12.22 22.35
N ALA A 511 -50.24 -11.05 22.41
CA ALA A 511 -50.43 -10.15 23.57
C ALA A 511 -49.14 -9.41 24.00
N GLY A 512 -49.08 -8.08 23.73
CA GLY A 512 -48.00 -7.17 24.19
C GLY A 512 -47.71 -6.03 23.19
N PRO A 513 -48.25 -4.80 23.37
CA PRO A 513 -48.20 -3.73 22.36
C PRO A 513 -47.17 -2.62 22.62
N SER A 514 -46.79 -1.90 21.55
CA SER A 514 -46.05 -0.63 21.60
C SER A 514 -46.88 0.52 22.18
N PRO A 515 -46.26 1.51 22.86
CA PRO A 515 -46.92 2.77 23.19
C PRO A 515 -46.71 3.83 22.09
N GLN A 516 -47.79 4.54 21.75
CA GLN A 516 -47.73 5.81 21.02
C GLN A 516 -47.61 7.00 21.99
N SER A 517 -47.19 8.13 21.44
CA SER A 517 -47.15 9.47 22.06
C SER A 517 -48.41 9.89 22.80
N LEU A 518 -48.25 10.66 23.88
CA LEU A 518 -49.29 11.57 24.37
C LEU A 518 -48.70 12.90 24.87
N ASP A 519 -49.38 13.99 24.52
CA ASP A 519 -49.09 15.36 24.98
C ASP A 519 -49.23 15.53 26.49
N HIS A 520 -48.48 16.47 27.08
CA HIS A 520 -48.94 17.19 28.28
C HIS A 520 -48.63 18.70 28.22
N LYS A 521 -49.61 19.49 28.68
CA LYS A 521 -49.64 20.96 28.67
C LYS A 521 -49.58 21.49 30.11
N LYS A 522 -48.85 22.61 30.29
CA LYS A 522 -49.08 23.65 31.33
C LYS A 522 -48.81 23.22 32.80
N ASN A 523 -48.49 24.10 33.76
CA ASN A 523 -48.66 25.57 33.85
C ASN A 523 -47.79 26.19 34.99
N VAL A 524 -47.41 27.50 34.90
CA VAL A 524 -47.04 28.44 36.01
C VAL A 524 -45.77 28.08 36.84
N GLY A 525 -44.86 28.94 37.34
CA GLY A 525 -44.63 30.41 37.43
C GLY A 525 -43.63 30.65 38.60
N SER A 526 -42.97 31.80 38.85
CA SER A 526 -42.82 33.13 38.21
C SER A 526 -41.53 33.82 38.73
N ASP A 527 -41.21 35.04 38.24
CA ASP A 527 -40.40 36.12 38.89
C ASP A 527 -38.88 35.89 39.18
N ASP A 528 -37.95 36.85 39.01
CA ASP A 528 -37.94 38.14 38.28
C ASP A 528 -36.48 38.64 38.03
N GLY A 529 -36.28 39.60 37.10
CA GLY A 529 -35.02 40.37 36.92
C GLY A 529 -34.07 39.92 35.76
N SER A 530 -34.04 40.55 34.58
CA SER A 530 -33.43 41.87 34.24
C SER A 530 -31.88 41.84 34.27
N TYR A 531 -31.09 42.03 33.20
CA TYR A 531 -31.19 42.93 32.02
C TYR A 531 -30.37 42.38 30.79
N PRO A 532 -30.10 43.10 29.66
CA PRO A 532 -30.50 42.60 28.34
C PRO A 532 -29.39 42.08 27.39
N GLY A 533 -29.79 41.23 26.43
CA GLY A 533 -28.95 40.79 25.30
C GLY A 533 -29.73 40.02 24.22
N ARG A 534 -30.80 40.61 23.64
CA ARG A 534 -31.63 39.92 22.64
C ARG A 534 -30.99 39.89 21.25
N GLY A 535 -30.42 38.75 20.87
CA GLY A 535 -30.34 38.34 19.46
C GLY A 535 -31.74 37.93 18.95
N ARG A 536 -32.17 38.47 17.80
CA ARG A 536 -33.48 38.16 17.19
C ARG A 536 -33.31 37.06 16.15
N VAL A 537 -33.98 35.93 16.35
CA VAL A 537 -34.15 34.90 15.31
C VAL A 537 -34.98 35.49 14.16
N LEU A 538 -34.50 35.32 12.92
CA LEU A 538 -35.21 35.74 11.71
C LEU A 538 -35.69 34.48 10.95
N THR A 539 -36.97 34.46 10.63
CA THR A 539 -37.61 33.46 9.76
C THR A 539 -37.81 34.01 8.33
N GLU A 540 -38.00 33.14 7.35
CA GLU A 540 -37.81 33.39 5.91
C GLU A 540 -38.83 34.33 5.19
N GLU A 541 -39.68 35.10 5.89
CA GLU A 541 -40.85 35.75 5.25
C GLU A 541 -40.76 37.26 4.98
N ASP A 542 -39.69 37.96 5.38
CA ASP A 542 -39.61 39.44 5.40
C ASP A 542 -38.86 40.12 4.22
N VAL A 543 -38.94 39.59 2.99
CA VAL A 543 -38.35 40.27 1.78
C VAL A 543 -39.29 40.33 0.57
N ARG A 544 -40.39 41.10 0.66
CA ARG A 544 -41.12 41.63 -0.53
C ARG A 544 -41.81 42.99 -0.29
N ARG A 545 -41.07 44.09 -0.50
CA ARG A 545 -41.47 45.44 -0.97
C ARG A 545 -40.20 46.32 -0.88
N ASP A 546 -39.90 47.25 -1.79
CA ASP A 546 -40.69 47.82 -2.87
C ASP A 546 -39.78 48.37 -4.00
N LYS A 547 -40.30 48.43 -5.24
CA LYS A 547 -39.98 49.33 -6.40
C LYS A 547 -38.52 49.83 -6.61
N GLY A 548 -37.93 49.83 -7.80
CA GLY A 548 -38.37 49.56 -9.19
C GLY A 548 -37.30 50.13 -10.15
N GLY A 549 -37.33 49.95 -11.48
CA GLY A 549 -38.22 49.15 -12.32
C GLY A 549 -37.98 49.43 -13.81
N ALA A 550 -38.08 48.38 -14.64
CA ALA A 550 -38.28 48.40 -16.11
C ALA A 550 -37.17 49.07 -16.98
N LYS A 551 -36.88 48.63 -18.21
CA LYS A 551 -37.68 47.91 -19.23
C LYS A 551 -36.77 46.90 -19.97
N THR A 552 -37.13 45.62 -20.05
CA THR A 552 -37.63 44.93 -21.26
C THR A 552 -37.01 45.42 -22.58
N SER A 553 -36.43 44.53 -23.40
CA SER A 553 -37.26 43.63 -24.23
C SER A 553 -36.51 42.46 -24.89
N LYS A 554 -37.33 41.47 -25.31
CA LYS A 554 -37.01 40.17 -25.91
C LYS A 554 -36.03 40.21 -27.10
N ALA A 555 -35.13 39.23 -27.16
CA ALA A 555 -34.48 38.81 -28.41
C ALA A 555 -35.17 37.54 -28.97
N LYS A 556 -35.46 37.55 -30.28
CA LYS A 556 -35.92 36.38 -31.05
C LYS A 556 -34.79 35.85 -31.92
N THR A 557 -34.87 34.55 -32.21
CA THR A 557 -34.14 33.77 -33.23
C THR A 557 -33.84 34.46 -34.57
N SER A 558 -32.57 34.49 -34.98
CA SER A 558 -32.03 34.10 -36.31
C SER A 558 -30.48 34.16 -36.23
N LYS A 559 -29.65 33.21 -36.71
CA LYS A 559 -29.53 32.48 -37.99
C LYS A 559 -28.69 33.23 -39.05
N LYS A 560 -27.48 32.68 -39.29
CA LYS A 560 -26.61 32.77 -40.49
C LYS A 560 -25.71 34.01 -40.72
N SER A 561 -24.47 33.68 -41.13
CA SER A 561 -23.53 34.48 -41.97
C SER A 561 -22.89 35.72 -41.31
N SER A 562 -21.73 36.23 -41.74
CA SER A 562 -20.55 35.64 -42.43
C SER A 562 -19.43 36.69 -42.54
N ARG A 563 -18.16 36.26 -42.46
CA ARG A 563 -16.95 36.89 -43.08
C ARG A 563 -16.61 38.38 -42.81
N LYS A 564 -15.34 38.54 -42.37
CA LYS A 564 -14.31 39.54 -42.78
C LYS A 564 -14.41 41.01 -42.32
N GLY A 565 -13.30 41.43 -41.70
CA GLY A 565 -12.78 42.80 -41.70
C GLY A 565 -13.38 43.72 -40.63
N ALA A 566 -12.64 44.68 -40.06
CA ALA A 566 -11.21 45.00 -40.15
C ALA A 566 -10.75 45.69 -38.85
N ALA A 567 -9.45 45.98 -38.73
CA ALA A 567 -8.83 46.51 -37.51
C ALA A 567 -9.22 47.97 -37.19
N THR A 568 -9.20 48.29 -35.89
CA THR A 568 -8.96 49.64 -35.34
C THR A 568 -8.19 49.51 -34.03
N ASP A 569 -7.10 50.25 -33.89
CA ASP A 569 -6.26 50.26 -32.69
C ASP A 569 -6.94 50.94 -31.49
N ALA A 570 -6.70 50.40 -30.30
CA ALA A 570 -6.90 51.10 -29.04
C ALA A 570 -5.90 50.57 -27.99
N ALA A 571 -5.22 51.47 -27.30
CA ALA A 571 -4.19 51.13 -26.32
C ALA A 571 -4.78 50.44 -25.07
N GLY A 572 -4.08 49.43 -24.55
CA GLY A 572 -4.41 48.73 -23.31
C GLY A 572 -3.15 48.42 -22.51
N GLU A 573 -3.26 48.49 -21.18
CA GLU A 573 -2.14 48.42 -20.24
C GLU A 573 -1.49 47.02 -20.18
N GLY A 574 -0.24 46.98 -19.72
CA GLY A 574 0.63 45.81 -19.80
C GLY A 574 0.09 44.58 -19.04
N SER A 575 -0.37 43.58 -19.79
CA SER A 575 -0.72 42.26 -19.26
C SER A 575 0.53 41.37 -19.12
N GLN A 576 0.55 40.53 -18.09
CA GLN A 576 1.62 39.56 -17.85
C GLN A 576 1.65 38.45 -18.92
N PRO A 577 2.81 37.87 -19.27
CA PRO A 577 2.87 36.73 -20.17
C PRO A 577 2.25 35.48 -19.53
N GLY A 578 1.35 34.80 -20.23
CA GLY A 578 0.77 33.53 -19.79
C GLY A 578 1.82 32.42 -19.73
N LEU A 579 2.01 31.83 -18.55
CA LEU A 579 3.02 30.80 -18.31
C LEU A 579 2.56 29.39 -18.77
N TRP A 580 2.00 29.23 -19.97
CA TRP A 580 1.73 27.90 -20.57
C TRP A 580 1.78 27.83 -22.11
N ASP A 581 2.24 28.87 -22.81
CA ASP A 581 2.36 28.83 -24.28
C ASP A 581 3.60 28.03 -24.72
N ALA A 582 3.39 26.74 -24.99
CA ALA A 582 4.26 25.95 -25.86
C ALA A 582 3.85 26.18 -27.33
N PRO A 583 4.79 26.21 -28.30
CA PRO A 583 4.47 26.48 -29.70
C PRO A 583 3.60 25.38 -30.31
N ASP A 584 2.71 25.78 -31.22
CA ASP A 584 1.71 24.94 -31.88
C ASP A 584 2.22 23.54 -32.29
N LEU A 585 1.63 22.52 -31.67
CA LEU A 585 1.72 21.12 -32.09
C LEU A 585 0.32 20.51 -32.10
N ASP A 586 0.04 19.69 -33.11
CA ASP A 586 -1.30 19.35 -33.58
C ASP A 586 -2.32 18.87 -32.54
N ASP A 587 -3.59 19.16 -32.86
CA ASP A 587 -4.83 19.08 -32.06
C ASP A 587 -5.29 17.64 -31.72
N LYS A 588 -4.38 16.79 -31.22
CA LYS A 588 -4.62 15.35 -30.89
C LYS A 588 -4.18 14.92 -29.49
N SER A 589 -3.79 15.85 -28.61
CA SER A 589 -3.15 15.53 -27.32
C SER A 589 -4.05 15.59 -26.08
N LEU A 590 -5.33 15.98 -26.20
CA LEU A 590 -6.25 16.22 -25.07
C LEU A 590 -6.72 14.98 -24.25
N GLN A 591 -6.00 13.86 -24.31
CA GLN A 591 -6.30 12.64 -23.52
C GLN A 591 -5.23 12.30 -22.44
N THR A 592 -4.29 13.19 -22.12
CA THR A 592 -3.19 12.91 -21.16
C THR A 592 -3.48 13.12 -19.67
N ALA A 593 -4.74 13.28 -19.25
CA ALA A 593 -5.14 13.69 -17.89
C ALA A 593 -4.84 12.71 -16.73
N GLY A 594 -4.16 11.57 -16.98
CA GLY A 594 -3.90 10.52 -15.99
C GLY A 594 -2.44 10.04 -15.90
N ARG A 595 -1.45 10.81 -16.38
CA ARG A 595 -0.03 10.43 -16.26
C ARG A 595 0.53 10.79 -14.88
N GLY A 596 0.74 9.78 -14.04
CA GLY A 596 1.49 9.90 -12.77
C GLY A 596 2.90 10.47 -12.97
N VAL A 597 3.49 10.98 -11.88
CA VAL A 597 4.79 11.66 -11.91
C VAL A 597 5.89 10.69 -12.38
N SER A 598 6.59 11.04 -13.46
CA SER A 598 7.63 10.16 -14.02
C SER A 598 8.70 9.81 -12.96
N ARG A 599 9.20 8.56 -12.99
CA ARG A 599 10.19 8.07 -12.02
C ARG A 599 11.43 8.97 -11.91
N GLY A 600 11.87 9.58 -13.01
CA GLY A 600 12.96 10.54 -13.03
C GLY A 600 12.66 11.85 -12.26
N ALA A 601 11.41 12.33 -12.33
CA ALA A 601 10.96 13.48 -11.54
C ALA A 601 10.79 13.12 -10.05
N ARG A 602 10.28 11.92 -9.73
CA ARG A 602 10.23 11.41 -8.34
C ARG A 602 11.64 11.35 -7.73
N LYS A 603 12.61 10.79 -8.45
CA LYS A 603 14.02 10.72 -7.99
C LYS A 603 14.67 12.10 -7.85
N LEU A 604 14.46 13.02 -8.78
CA LEU A 604 14.99 14.40 -8.66
C LEU A 604 14.42 15.12 -7.42
N ARG A 605 13.13 14.95 -7.15
CA ARG A 605 12.47 15.50 -5.97
C ARG A 605 13.07 14.94 -4.67
N ASP A 606 13.30 13.63 -4.62
CA ASP A 606 13.99 12.99 -3.48
C ASP A 606 15.41 13.54 -3.28
N GLU A 607 16.22 13.57 -4.34
CA GLU A 607 17.60 14.10 -4.28
C GLU A 607 17.64 15.55 -3.75
N VAL A 608 16.68 16.39 -4.15
CA VAL A 608 16.57 17.80 -3.74
C VAL A 608 16.07 17.94 -2.31
N TYR A 609 14.98 17.25 -1.92
CA TYR A 609 14.45 17.35 -0.54
C TYR A 609 15.40 16.72 0.49
N ARG A 610 16.10 15.63 0.13
CA ARG A 610 17.13 15.02 0.98
C ARG A 610 18.27 16.01 1.22
N ALA A 611 18.78 16.63 0.16
CA ALA A 611 19.81 17.66 0.25
C ALA A 611 19.35 18.93 0.99
N LEU A 612 18.05 19.28 0.92
CA LEU A 612 17.46 20.38 1.69
C LEU A 612 17.47 20.07 3.19
N ILE A 613 17.02 18.88 3.59
CA ILE A 613 17.00 18.44 5.00
C ILE A 613 18.42 18.32 5.56
N GLU A 614 19.36 17.73 4.81
CA GLU A 614 20.79 17.65 5.19
C GLU A 614 21.43 19.03 5.44
N LYS A 615 20.94 20.08 4.77
CA LYS A 615 21.44 21.47 4.90
C LYS A 615 20.77 22.28 6.01
N LEU A 616 19.68 21.78 6.59
CA LEU A 616 18.83 22.48 7.55
C LEU A 616 18.73 21.69 8.87
N PRO A 617 19.83 21.51 9.63
CA PRO A 617 19.80 20.75 10.87
C PRO A 617 18.79 21.35 11.87
N PRO A 618 18.12 20.52 12.68
CA PRO A 618 17.11 21.00 13.62
C PRO A 618 17.74 21.90 14.69
N LYS A 619 17.13 23.07 14.91
CA LYS A 619 17.45 24.00 16.00
C LYS A 619 17.08 23.39 17.34
N GLU A 620 17.88 23.68 18.36
CA GLU A 620 17.60 23.26 19.74
C GLU A 620 16.26 23.79 20.25
N GLU A 621 15.88 25.01 19.88
CA GLU A 621 14.57 25.62 20.20
C GLU A 621 13.39 24.84 19.60
N HIS A 622 13.54 24.34 18.37
CA HIS A 622 12.50 23.54 17.70
C HIS A 622 12.40 22.15 18.35
N LEU A 623 13.52 21.56 18.76
CA LEU A 623 13.55 20.30 19.52
C LEU A 623 12.92 20.46 20.92
N LEU A 624 13.19 21.57 21.61
CA LEU A 624 12.57 21.92 22.89
C LEU A 624 11.06 22.15 22.75
N ALA A 625 10.61 22.76 21.65
CA ALA A 625 9.20 22.98 21.37
C ALA A 625 8.46 21.66 21.10
N LEU A 626 9.07 20.72 20.37
CA LEU A 626 8.56 19.36 20.20
C LEU A 626 8.53 18.60 21.54
N GLU A 627 9.58 18.73 22.35
CA GLU A 627 9.67 18.12 23.70
C GLU A 627 8.59 18.67 24.66
N LYS A 628 8.24 19.97 24.56
CA LYS A 628 7.09 20.57 25.26
C LYS A 628 5.74 19.96 24.86
N GLN A 629 5.63 19.40 23.65
CA GLN A 629 4.45 18.65 23.16
C GLN A 629 4.52 17.14 23.45
N GLY A 630 5.46 16.69 24.29
CA GLY A 630 5.65 15.27 24.64
C GLY A 630 6.52 14.46 23.67
N LEU A 631 6.93 15.03 22.53
CA LEU A 631 7.73 14.32 21.54
C LEU A 631 9.19 14.20 21.97
N MET A 632 9.65 12.97 22.18
CA MET A 632 11.04 12.74 22.58
C MET A 632 12.05 13.20 21.51
N ARG A 633 13.16 13.80 21.97
CA ARG A 633 14.31 14.19 21.13
C ARG A 633 14.87 13.05 20.27
N ALA A 634 14.80 11.81 20.75
CA ALA A 634 15.22 10.63 19.98
C ALA A 634 14.31 10.42 18.75
N THR A 635 12.99 10.45 18.96
CA THR A 635 11.96 10.36 17.92
C THR A 635 12.10 11.50 16.91
N ALA A 636 12.36 12.74 17.37
CA ALA A 636 12.61 13.87 16.49
C ALA A 636 13.87 13.71 15.60
N LYS A 637 14.93 13.09 16.12
CA LYS A 637 16.13 12.74 15.33
C LYS A 637 15.85 11.63 14.31
N VAL A 638 15.13 10.58 14.71
CA VAL A 638 14.77 9.45 13.82
C VAL A 638 13.83 9.91 12.70
N GLY A 639 12.88 10.82 13.00
CA GLY A 639 11.99 11.46 12.03
C GLY A 639 12.69 12.37 11.01
N ARG A 640 14.00 12.62 11.14
CA ARG A 640 14.84 13.47 10.26
C ARG A 640 14.27 14.87 10.06
N PHE A 641 13.76 15.48 11.13
CA PHE A 641 13.22 16.84 11.06
C PHE A 641 14.33 17.87 10.83
N ALA A 642 13.98 18.92 10.11
CA ALA A 642 14.86 20.03 9.75
C ALA A 642 14.25 21.37 10.19
N SER A 643 15.08 22.40 10.41
CA SER A 643 14.61 23.74 10.80
C SER A 643 14.75 24.73 9.65
N LEU A 644 13.64 25.37 9.28
CA LEU A 644 13.58 26.37 8.22
C LEU A 644 13.26 27.76 8.78
N ASP A 645 14.26 28.62 8.83
CA ASP A 645 14.10 30.08 8.96
C ASP A 645 14.47 30.78 7.65
N ALA A 646 14.14 32.07 7.53
CA ALA A 646 14.37 32.84 6.31
C ALA A 646 15.86 32.94 5.87
N GLY A 647 16.80 32.96 6.82
CA GLY A 647 18.23 33.01 6.54
C GLY A 647 18.77 31.65 6.09
N ALA A 648 18.43 30.60 6.83
CA ALA A 648 18.77 29.22 6.50
C ALA A 648 18.16 28.79 5.15
N ALA A 649 16.90 29.17 4.88
CA ALA A 649 16.23 28.96 3.59
C ALA A 649 17.00 29.58 2.43
N THR A 650 17.39 30.86 2.56
CA THR A 650 18.12 31.58 1.50
C THR A 650 19.46 30.91 1.19
N LYS A 651 20.20 30.51 2.23
CA LYS A 651 21.47 29.80 2.08
C LYS A 651 21.29 28.42 1.44
N ALA A 652 20.36 27.62 1.95
CA ALA A 652 20.09 26.28 1.42
C ALA A 652 19.64 26.32 -0.05
N VAL A 653 18.79 27.28 -0.44
CA VAL A 653 18.37 27.46 -1.84
C VAL A 653 19.54 27.84 -2.74
N SER A 654 20.48 28.67 -2.28
CA SER A 654 21.70 29.00 -3.03
C SER A 654 22.55 27.75 -3.28
N ASP A 655 22.87 26.99 -2.22
CA ASP A 655 23.63 25.73 -2.30
C ASP A 655 22.95 24.69 -3.22
N LEU A 656 21.61 24.59 -3.15
CA LEU A 656 20.82 23.69 -4.01
C LEU A 656 20.77 24.16 -5.47
N ALA A 657 20.69 25.46 -5.72
CA ALA A 657 20.72 26.03 -7.06
C ALA A 657 22.09 25.84 -7.73
N GLU A 658 23.19 25.89 -6.98
CA GLU A 658 24.53 25.52 -7.44
C GLU A 658 24.62 24.03 -7.74
N ARG A 659 24.19 23.16 -6.80
CA ARG A 659 24.29 21.69 -6.93
C ARG A 659 23.42 21.10 -8.05
N PHE A 660 22.17 21.53 -8.16
CA PHE A 660 21.19 20.94 -9.08
C PHE A 660 20.94 21.76 -10.34
N GLY A 661 21.32 23.05 -10.34
CA GLY A 661 21.01 23.99 -11.40
C GLY A 661 19.61 24.57 -11.27
N ALA A 662 19.51 25.90 -11.34
CA ALA A 662 18.27 26.66 -11.15
C ALA A 662 17.05 26.09 -11.91
N LYS A 663 17.22 25.73 -13.19
CA LYS A 663 16.13 25.19 -14.02
C LYS A 663 15.57 23.85 -13.51
N ARG A 664 16.39 22.96 -12.92
CA ARG A 664 15.92 21.69 -12.33
C ARG A 664 15.28 21.95 -10.96
N LEU A 665 15.81 22.88 -10.19
CA LEU A 665 15.26 23.22 -8.88
C LEU A 665 13.84 23.77 -9.00
N LEU A 666 13.57 24.62 -10.01
CA LEU A 666 12.23 25.13 -10.35
C LEU A 666 11.24 24.06 -10.86
N THR A 667 11.66 22.82 -11.13
CA THR A 667 10.73 21.70 -11.40
C THR A 667 10.36 20.91 -10.15
N VAL A 668 11.00 21.19 -9.00
CA VAL A 668 10.67 20.59 -7.72
C VAL A 668 9.71 21.49 -6.96
N PRO A 669 8.59 20.97 -6.43
CA PRO A 669 7.64 21.80 -5.70
C PRO A 669 8.26 22.46 -4.46
N GLY A 670 7.77 23.66 -4.12
CA GLY A 670 8.31 24.50 -3.07
C GLY A 670 9.30 25.57 -3.53
N PHE A 671 9.93 25.39 -4.69
CA PHE A 671 10.90 26.33 -5.24
C PHE A 671 10.26 27.21 -6.32
N GLU A 672 10.44 28.52 -6.23
CA GLU A 672 9.94 29.47 -7.22
C GLU A 672 10.96 30.54 -7.60
N ALA A 673 10.79 31.10 -8.79
CA ALA A 673 11.62 32.20 -9.27
C ALA A 673 11.32 33.49 -8.49
N TYR A 674 12.38 34.20 -8.10
CA TYR A 674 12.30 35.45 -7.35
C TYR A 674 13.21 36.51 -7.95
N LYS A 675 12.62 37.66 -8.32
CA LYS A 675 13.29 38.91 -8.77
C LYS A 675 14.68 38.70 -9.41
N GLY A 676 14.68 38.41 -10.72
CA GLY A 676 15.87 38.04 -11.49
C GLY A 676 15.97 36.53 -11.67
N ASN A 677 17.20 36.01 -11.84
CA ASN A 677 17.46 34.57 -11.97
C ASN A 677 17.59 33.84 -10.62
N ASN A 678 17.20 34.49 -9.51
CA ASN A 678 17.28 33.88 -8.19
C ASN A 678 16.08 32.97 -7.94
N ILE A 679 16.25 32.00 -7.05
CA ILE A 679 15.21 31.10 -6.58
C ILE A 679 14.97 31.38 -5.11
N ARG A 680 13.74 31.18 -4.63
CA ARG A 680 13.42 31.07 -3.21
C ARG A 680 12.62 29.81 -2.93
N LEU A 681 12.74 29.31 -1.70
CA LEU A 681 11.83 28.33 -1.14
C LEU A 681 10.63 29.07 -0.54
N CYS A 682 9.41 28.64 -0.86
CA CYS A 682 8.19 29.24 -0.32
C CYS A 682 7.32 28.18 0.37
N PRO A 683 7.14 28.26 1.71
CA PRO A 683 5.97 27.70 2.38
C PRO A 683 4.69 28.33 1.80
N THR A 684 3.59 27.58 1.74
CA THR A 684 2.43 28.03 0.95
C THR A 684 1.78 29.33 1.47
N THR A 685 1.54 29.47 2.79
CA THR A 685 0.84 30.65 3.36
C THR A 685 1.05 30.88 4.88
N GLY A 686 2.04 30.25 5.53
CA GLY A 686 2.25 30.38 6.98
C GLY A 686 2.51 31.82 7.45
N ARG A 687 1.88 32.23 8.56
CA ARG A 687 2.20 33.50 9.26
C ARG A 687 3.48 33.42 10.09
N ALA A 688 3.95 32.21 10.39
CA ALA A 688 5.14 31.98 11.19
C ALA A 688 6.43 32.38 10.45
N GLU A 689 7.37 32.95 11.20
CA GLU A 689 8.69 33.35 10.68
C GLU A 689 9.60 32.13 10.48
N GLU A 690 9.35 31.03 11.21
CA GLU A 690 10.10 29.77 11.16
C GLU A 690 9.19 28.55 11.06
N HIS A 691 9.71 27.44 10.53
CA HIS A 691 8.99 26.17 10.41
C HIS A 691 9.88 24.97 10.75
N ILE A 692 9.29 23.91 11.33
CA ILE A 692 9.91 22.57 11.41
C ILE A 692 9.52 21.78 10.15
N LEU A 693 10.48 21.41 9.33
CA LEU A 693 10.25 20.59 8.13
C LEU A 693 10.12 19.10 8.51
N ILE A 694 9.03 18.51 8.05
CA ILE A 694 8.67 17.11 8.20
C ILE A 694 8.83 16.42 6.83
N PRO A 695 9.71 15.42 6.68
CA PRO A 695 9.81 14.62 5.46
C PRO A 695 8.61 13.68 5.27
N CYS A 696 8.08 13.61 4.04
CA CYS A 696 7.05 12.65 3.63
C CYS A 696 7.66 11.66 2.61
N PHE A 697 7.59 10.36 2.92
CA PHE A 697 8.21 9.28 2.13
C PHE A 697 7.17 8.45 1.38
N ASP A 698 7.48 8.06 0.14
CA ASP A 698 6.68 7.09 -0.62
C ASP A 698 7.05 5.63 -0.33
N VAL A 699 6.32 4.70 -0.93
CA VAL A 699 6.54 3.24 -0.83
C VAL A 699 7.90 2.76 -1.37
N GLU A 700 8.60 3.56 -2.20
CA GLU A 700 9.97 3.29 -2.64
C GLU A 700 11.02 3.84 -1.64
N GLY A 701 10.60 4.45 -0.52
CA GLY A 701 11.47 5.12 0.45
C GLY A 701 12.05 6.44 -0.06
N LEU A 702 11.44 7.04 -1.08
CA LEU A 702 11.85 8.31 -1.67
C LEU A 702 11.09 9.47 -1.01
N LEU A 703 11.73 10.61 -0.80
CA LEU A 703 11.06 11.83 -0.33
C LEU A 703 10.14 12.37 -1.43
N ALA A 704 8.85 12.06 -1.29
CA ALA A 704 7.80 12.53 -2.18
C ALA A 704 7.29 13.94 -1.81
N GLY A 705 7.47 14.35 -0.57
CA GLY A 705 7.02 15.65 -0.06
C GLY A 705 7.78 16.16 1.15
N VAL A 706 7.52 17.42 1.50
CA VAL A 706 7.90 18.05 2.77
C VAL A 706 6.75 18.95 3.22
N GLU A 707 6.31 18.75 4.46
CA GLU A 707 5.34 19.60 5.18
C GLU A 707 6.09 20.44 6.22
N GLY A 708 5.64 21.66 6.53
CA GLY A 708 6.24 22.51 7.56
C GLY A 708 5.30 22.75 8.74
N LEU A 709 5.70 22.48 9.98
CA LEU A 709 4.98 22.94 11.18
C LEU A 709 5.37 24.38 11.51
N PRO A 710 4.43 25.33 11.60
CA PRO A 710 4.68 26.70 12.03
C PRO A 710 5.26 26.78 13.46
N PHE A 711 6.39 27.45 13.60
CA PHE A 711 7.01 27.76 14.89
C PHE A 711 7.09 29.28 15.09
N ASP A 712 6.58 29.77 16.21
CA ASP A 712 6.74 31.18 16.59
C ASP A 712 7.98 31.36 17.50
N PRO A 713 9.09 31.92 16.99
CA PRO A 713 10.31 32.11 17.78
C PRO A 713 10.15 33.11 18.93
N LYS A 714 9.07 33.90 18.98
CA LYS A 714 8.85 34.89 20.06
C LYS A 714 8.19 34.28 21.30
N SER A 715 7.25 33.37 21.10
CA SER A 715 6.59 32.62 22.18
C SER A 715 7.27 31.29 22.50
N GLY A 716 8.06 30.75 21.56
CA GLY A 716 8.58 29.38 21.64
C GLY A 716 7.49 28.33 21.45
N GLU A 717 6.35 28.70 20.85
CA GLU A 717 5.22 27.81 20.64
C GLU A 717 5.18 27.24 19.21
N LEU A 718 4.75 26.00 19.14
CA LEU A 718 4.65 25.20 17.92
C LEU A 718 3.17 24.97 17.65
N ASP A 719 2.67 25.37 16.47
CA ASP A 719 1.36 24.90 16.01
C ASP A 719 1.52 23.48 15.47
N ALA A 720 1.45 22.51 16.38
CA ALA A 720 1.69 21.11 16.09
C ALA A 720 0.55 20.44 15.28
N GLU A 721 -0.55 21.17 15.06
CA GLU A 721 -1.81 20.68 14.51
C GLU A 721 -2.19 21.29 13.15
N GLU A 722 -1.50 22.36 12.73
CA GLU A 722 -1.54 22.88 11.36
C GLU A 722 -0.16 22.69 10.70
N THR A 723 -0.04 21.78 9.73
CA THR A 723 1.12 21.83 8.81
C THR A 723 0.95 22.95 7.78
N VAL A 724 1.96 23.25 7.00
CA VAL A 724 1.92 24.09 5.80
C VAL A 724 2.76 23.40 4.73
N PRO A 725 2.18 22.92 3.62
CA PRO A 725 2.97 22.33 2.55
C PRO A 725 3.85 23.37 1.87
N LEU A 726 4.93 22.91 1.25
CA LEU A 726 5.70 23.74 0.33
C LEU A 726 4.85 24.11 -0.90
N LYS A 727 5.05 25.33 -1.42
CA LYS A 727 4.20 25.90 -2.48
C LYS A 727 4.19 25.04 -3.74
N GLY A 728 3.01 24.58 -4.13
CA GLY A 728 2.80 23.73 -5.30
C GLY A 728 3.09 22.24 -5.07
N ALA A 729 3.44 21.81 -3.85
CA ALA A 729 3.67 20.40 -3.54
C ALA A 729 2.37 19.59 -3.48
N GLY A 730 1.26 20.27 -3.12
CA GLY A 730 0.00 19.62 -2.80
C GLY A 730 -0.11 19.44 -1.29
N SER A 731 -0.92 18.47 -0.85
CA SER A 731 -0.88 17.97 0.52
C SER A 731 -0.20 16.60 0.49
N HIS A 732 0.59 16.29 1.51
CA HIS A 732 1.29 15.01 1.61
C HIS A 732 0.76 14.14 2.75
N LEU A 733 1.02 12.84 2.68
CA LEU A 733 0.90 11.95 3.84
C LEU A 733 2.22 11.95 4.60
N TYR A 734 2.17 12.30 5.87
CA TYR A 734 3.25 12.00 6.78
C TYR A 734 3.05 10.61 7.37
N VAL A 735 3.97 9.69 7.07
CA VAL A 735 4.18 8.47 7.86
C VAL A 735 5.52 8.65 8.58
N PHE A 736 5.57 8.29 9.86
CA PHE A 736 6.81 8.42 10.63
C PHE A 736 7.93 7.64 9.95
N ALA A 737 9.07 8.31 9.69
CA ALA A 737 10.10 7.93 8.71
C ALA A 737 10.75 6.54 8.87
N HIS A 738 10.44 5.83 9.95
CA HIS A 738 10.85 4.44 10.18
C HIS A 738 9.95 3.42 9.45
N TYR A 739 8.67 3.75 9.24
CA TYR A 739 7.67 2.85 8.67
C TYR A 739 7.34 3.22 7.22
N SER A 740 6.99 2.20 6.44
CA SER A 740 6.46 2.36 5.09
C SER A 740 4.98 2.75 5.11
N PRO A 741 4.47 3.42 4.06
CA PRO A 741 3.04 3.69 3.92
C PRO A 741 2.14 2.43 3.85
N GLY A 742 2.71 1.25 3.59
CA GLY A 742 1.99 -0.02 3.63
C GLY A 742 1.68 -0.51 5.06
N GLU A 743 2.53 -0.18 6.02
CA GLU A 743 2.40 -0.62 7.43
C GLU A 743 1.36 0.18 8.22
N VAL A 744 0.77 1.22 7.64
CA VAL A 744 -0.19 2.11 8.31
C VAL A 744 -1.39 1.34 8.89
N GLU A 745 -1.60 1.51 10.20
CA GLU A 745 -2.66 0.91 11.04
C GLU A 745 -3.85 1.87 11.24
N GLY A 746 -3.70 3.14 10.87
CA GLY A 746 -4.78 4.11 10.77
C GLY A 746 -4.30 5.50 10.39
N PHE A 747 -5.20 6.46 10.36
CA PHE A 747 -4.95 7.80 9.87
C PHE A 747 -5.43 8.87 10.86
N CYS A 748 -4.76 10.03 10.88
CA CYS A 748 -5.19 11.20 11.65
C CYS A 748 -5.02 12.52 10.90
N GLU A 749 -5.73 13.56 11.34
CA GLU A 749 -5.35 14.94 11.01
C GLU A 749 -4.28 15.45 11.99
N GLY A 750 -3.24 16.11 11.46
CA GLY A 750 -2.14 16.66 12.26
C GLY A 750 -1.03 15.64 12.52
N PRO A 751 0.25 15.98 12.28
CA PRO A 751 1.35 15.01 12.36
C PRO A 751 1.83 14.74 13.78
N LEU A 752 1.55 15.61 14.76
CA LEU A 752 1.91 15.34 16.16
C LEU A 752 1.29 14.04 16.66
N GLY A 753 0.01 13.79 16.37
CA GLY A 753 -0.67 12.54 16.73
C GLY A 753 0.04 11.30 16.18
N ALA A 754 0.50 11.34 14.93
CA ALA A 754 1.27 10.26 14.33
C ALA A 754 2.69 10.13 14.91
N MET A 755 3.36 11.24 15.25
CA MET A 755 4.68 11.22 15.89
C MET A 755 4.62 10.62 17.31
N LEU A 756 3.61 10.98 18.09
CA LEU A 756 3.38 10.43 19.43
C LEU A 756 2.96 8.95 19.34
N ALA A 757 2.05 8.59 18.44
CA ALA A 757 1.66 7.19 18.23
C ALA A 757 2.85 6.30 17.81
N ALA A 758 3.79 6.83 17.02
CA ALA A 758 5.01 6.13 16.63
C ALA A 758 5.98 5.87 17.81
N GLN A 759 5.94 6.66 18.89
CA GLN A 759 6.68 6.35 20.13
C GLN A 759 6.15 5.05 20.75
N GLU A 760 4.82 4.91 20.77
CA GLU A 760 4.06 3.78 21.29
C GLU A 760 3.97 2.58 20.32
N ASP A 761 4.79 2.54 19.28
CA ASP A 761 4.84 1.47 18.26
C ASP A 761 3.63 1.37 17.33
N VAL A 762 2.79 2.41 17.25
CA VAL A 762 1.57 2.42 16.45
C VAL A 762 1.77 3.26 15.18
N VAL A 763 1.52 2.65 14.01
CA VAL A 763 1.85 3.25 12.70
C VAL A 763 0.67 4.06 12.18
N VAL A 764 0.59 5.33 12.55
CA VAL A 764 -0.47 6.25 12.08
C VAL A 764 0.04 7.13 10.94
N GLY A 765 -0.73 7.22 9.86
CA GLY A 765 -0.50 8.16 8.75
C GLY A 765 -1.23 9.49 8.97
N ALA A 766 -0.49 10.60 9.07
CA ALA A 766 -1.07 11.92 9.28
C ALA A 766 -1.22 12.72 7.99
N ILE A 767 -2.35 13.42 7.82
CA ILE A 767 -2.57 14.35 6.71
C ILE A 767 -2.59 15.83 7.16
N GLY A 768 -2.02 16.68 6.31
CA GLY A 768 -1.97 18.13 6.47
C GLY A 768 -3.29 18.87 6.20
N GLY A 769 -4.33 18.59 7.00
CA GLY A 769 -5.60 19.33 7.03
C GLY A 769 -6.50 19.16 5.79
N PHE A 770 -7.54 18.33 5.91
CA PHE A 770 -8.32 17.79 4.78
C PHE A 770 -8.84 18.82 3.76
N ARG A 771 -9.29 20.01 4.19
CA ARG A 771 -9.80 21.06 3.28
C ARG A 771 -8.83 21.47 2.18
N ARG A 772 -7.52 21.27 2.37
CA ARG A 772 -6.50 21.56 1.36
C ARG A 772 -6.53 20.60 0.17
N TYR A 773 -7.07 19.38 0.31
CA TYR A 773 -7.35 18.50 -0.85
C TYR A 773 -8.40 19.09 -1.78
N ARG A 774 -9.52 19.53 -1.20
CA ARG A 774 -10.63 20.14 -1.94
C ARG A 774 -10.20 21.46 -2.59
N ALA A 775 -9.28 22.20 -1.98
CA ALA A 775 -8.73 23.45 -2.54
C ALA A 775 -7.61 23.21 -3.59
N ALA A 776 -6.75 22.21 -3.40
CA ALA A 776 -5.73 21.81 -4.38
C ALA A 776 -6.35 21.27 -5.67
N SER A 777 -7.57 20.74 -5.58
CA SER A 777 -8.41 20.36 -6.73
C SER A 777 -8.84 21.55 -7.61
N GLY A 778 -8.73 22.78 -7.09
CA GLY A 778 -8.94 24.04 -7.81
C GLY A 778 -10.39 24.45 -8.07
N PRO A 779 -10.75 25.75 -7.97
CA PRO A 779 -12.03 26.28 -8.45
C PRO A 779 -12.02 26.67 -9.94
N GLY A 780 -10.91 26.44 -10.66
CA GLY A 780 -10.82 26.65 -12.11
C GLY A 780 -11.43 25.48 -12.89
N GLU A 781 -11.94 25.74 -14.09
CA GLU A 781 -12.83 24.83 -14.86
C GLU A 781 -12.21 23.48 -15.28
N GLY A 782 -10.91 23.28 -15.08
CA GLY A 782 -10.29 21.95 -15.13
C GLY A 782 -10.44 21.23 -13.80
N ARG A 783 -11.52 20.44 -13.64
CA ARG A 783 -11.62 19.44 -12.56
C ARG A 783 -10.32 18.62 -12.54
N GLN A 784 -9.46 18.79 -11.53
CA GLN A 784 -8.52 17.71 -11.22
C GLN A 784 -9.36 16.46 -11.01
N ALA A 785 -9.03 15.38 -11.72
CA ALA A 785 -9.82 14.18 -11.70
C ALA A 785 -10.01 13.75 -10.25
N ALA A 786 -11.24 13.41 -9.87
CA ALA A 786 -11.53 12.91 -8.53
C ALA A 786 -10.65 11.70 -8.16
N GLU A 787 -10.00 11.07 -9.14
CA GLU A 787 -9.10 9.93 -9.12
C GLU A 787 -7.69 10.18 -8.59
N ALA A 788 -7.27 11.42 -8.35
CA ALA A 788 -5.94 11.68 -7.78
C ALA A 788 -5.73 10.88 -6.48
N VAL A 789 -4.52 10.34 -6.30
CA VAL A 789 -4.06 9.59 -5.13
C VAL A 789 -2.84 10.31 -4.56
N LEU A 790 -2.69 10.27 -3.24
CA LEU A 790 -1.52 10.77 -2.53
C LEU A 790 -0.24 10.10 -3.07
N PRO A 791 0.84 10.84 -3.41
CA PRO A 791 2.07 10.23 -3.92
C PRO A 791 2.64 9.15 -2.99
N GLU A 792 2.48 9.31 -1.68
CA GLU A 792 2.92 8.35 -0.67
C GLU A 792 2.02 7.10 -0.57
N LEU A 793 0.79 7.18 -1.06
CA LEU A 793 -0.15 6.04 -1.16
C LEU A 793 -0.21 5.44 -2.57
N GLU A 794 0.58 5.93 -3.53
CA GLU A 794 0.60 5.42 -4.90
C GLU A 794 1.17 3.99 -4.93
N GLY A 795 0.27 3.00 -5.09
CA GLY A 795 0.63 1.57 -5.09
C GLY A 795 0.52 0.87 -3.74
N VAL A 796 0.00 1.54 -2.69
CA VAL A 796 -0.35 0.88 -1.42
C VAL A 796 -1.62 0.04 -1.59
N ASP A 797 -1.59 -1.19 -1.09
CA ASP A 797 -2.79 -2.01 -0.86
C ASP A 797 -2.97 -2.19 0.66
N LEU A 798 -4.08 -1.71 1.18
CA LEU A 798 -4.42 -1.82 2.60
C LEU A 798 -5.11 -3.15 2.92
N ALA A 799 -5.30 -4.03 1.94
CA ALA A 799 -5.70 -5.44 2.09
C ALA A 799 -7.03 -5.67 2.83
N ASP A 800 -8.00 -4.77 2.63
CA ASP A 800 -9.30 -4.73 3.32
C ASP A 800 -9.22 -4.62 4.85
N ARG A 801 -8.07 -4.21 5.40
CA ARG A 801 -7.93 -3.86 6.81
C ARG A 801 -8.93 -2.75 7.15
N ARG A 802 -9.65 -2.91 8.25
CA ARG A 802 -10.46 -1.85 8.84
C ARG A 802 -9.54 -0.86 9.52
N LEU A 803 -9.45 0.36 8.99
CA LEU A 803 -8.49 1.37 9.42
C LEU A 803 -9.22 2.57 10.00
N ALA A 804 -8.85 2.95 11.22
CA ALA A 804 -9.42 4.09 11.90
C ALA A 804 -8.94 5.41 11.25
N TYR A 805 -9.85 6.36 11.03
CA TYR A 805 -9.56 7.75 10.67
C TYR A 805 -10.00 8.65 11.83
N VAL A 806 -9.05 9.37 12.41
CA VAL A 806 -9.26 10.27 13.54
C VAL A 806 -9.23 11.73 13.05
N PRO A 807 -10.39 12.37 12.84
CA PRO A 807 -10.46 13.77 12.43
C PRO A 807 -10.07 14.73 13.56
N ARG A 808 -9.59 15.92 13.20
CA ARG A 808 -9.41 17.03 14.15
C ARG A 808 -10.78 17.66 14.45
N SER A 809 -11.24 17.58 15.70
CA SER A 809 -12.48 18.24 16.12
C SER A 809 -12.20 19.73 16.36
N THR A 810 -12.92 20.60 15.64
CA THR A 810 -12.91 22.04 15.96
C THR A 810 -14.03 22.38 16.95
N VAL A 811 -13.76 23.25 17.93
CA VAL A 811 -14.74 23.63 18.95
C VAL A 811 -15.82 24.53 18.33
N GLY A 812 -17.01 23.99 18.12
CA GLY A 812 -18.19 24.70 17.61
C GLY A 812 -19.18 23.79 16.89
N GLU A 813 -20.48 24.08 17.03
CA GLU A 813 -21.59 23.25 16.52
C GLU A 813 -21.66 23.15 14.98
N SER A 814 -20.99 24.05 14.24
CA SER A 814 -20.88 24.02 12.79
C SER A 814 -19.64 23.24 12.31
N ASN A 815 -19.42 22.06 12.89
CA ASN A 815 -18.21 21.24 12.74
C ASN A 815 -18.14 20.52 11.38
N ALA A 816 -18.12 21.28 10.29
CA ALA A 816 -18.10 20.78 8.91
C ALA A 816 -16.95 19.79 8.62
N ARG A 817 -15.85 19.83 9.40
CA ARG A 817 -14.78 18.82 9.36
C ARG A 817 -15.28 17.41 9.71
N TYR A 818 -16.17 17.28 10.69
CA TYR A 818 -16.75 15.98 11.07
C TYR A 818 -17.63 15.40 9.96
N HIS A 819 -18.33 16.26 9.21
CA HIS A 819 -19.09 15.84 8.03
C HIS A 819 -18.19 15.54 6.81
N GLU A 820 -17.01 16.15 6.72
CA GLU A 820 -15.98 15.85 5.72
C GLU A 820 -15.18 14.56 6.06
N ALA A 821 -15.11 14.15 7.33
CA ALA A 821 -14.31 13.02 7.80
C ALA A 821 -14.66 11.65 7.15
N PRO A 822 -15.94 11.28 6.91
CA PRO A 822 -16.26 10.07 6.15
C PRO A 822 -15.78 10.11 4.70
N GLU A 823 -15.77 11.27 4.05
CA GLU A 823 -15.22 11.42 2.70
C GLU A 823 -13.69 11.28 2.71
N ALA A 824 -13.02 11.88 3.70
CA ALA A 824 -11.59 11.75 3.93
C ALA A 824 -11.18 10.29 4.16
N ALA A 825 -11.89 9.59 5.05
CA ALA A 825 -11.64 8.18 5.37
C ALA A 825 -11.82 7.29 4.13
N ARG A 826 -12.93 7.43 3.39
CA ARG A 826 -13.12 6.69 2.11
C ARG A 826 -12.02 6.99 1.09
N TRP A 827 -11.60 8.26 0.97
CA TRP A 827 -10.57 8.64 0.02
C TRP A 827 -9.19 8.07 0.38
N LEU A 828 -8.81 8.08 1.65
CA LEU A 828 -7.53 7.54 2.12
C LEU A 828 -7.50 6.01 2.17
N VAL A 829 -8.59 5.38 2.63
CA VAL A 829 -8.63 3.96 2.97
C VAL A 829 -9.26 3.10 1.87
N GLU A 830 -10.52 3.40 1.50
CA GLU A 830 -11.31 2.59 0.54
C GLU A 830 -10.63 2.52 -0.84
N ARG A 831 -9.97 3.60 -1.25
CA ARG A 831 -9.24 3.68 -2.53
C ARG A 831 -8.03 2.76 -2.59
N GLN A 832 -7.33 2.60 -1.48
CA GLN A 832 -6.22 1.66 -1.36
C GLN A 832 -6.73 0.27 -0.96
N GLY A 833 -8.04 0.02 -1.06
CA GLY A 833 -8.63 -1.29 -0.80
C GLY A 833 -8.83 -1.63 0.67
N GLY A 834 -8.75 -0.69 1.61
CA GLY A 834 -9.11 -0.90 3.03
C GLY A 834 -10.60 -0.68 3.32
N ASP A 835 -11.00 -0.85 4.58
CA ASP A 835 -12.33 -0.51 5.11
C ASP A 835 -12.27 0.74 6.03
N PRO A 836 -12.86 1.90 5.66
CA PRO A 836 -12.76 3.14 6.42
C PRO A 836 -13.65 3.16 7.68
N SER A 837 -13.06 3.40 8.85
CA SER A 837 -13.79 3.62 10.11
C SER A 837 -13.48 4.99 10.70
N VAL A 838 -14.43 5.93 10.75
CA VAL A 838 -14.21 7.21 11.44
C VAL A 838 -14.33 7.00 12.95
N VAL A 839 -13.34 7.47 13.72
CA VAL A 839 -13.29 7.32 15.19
C VAL A 839 -13.21 8.71 15.85
N GLY A 840 -14.10 8.98 16.80
CA GLY A 840 -14.07 10.18 17.64
C GLY A 840 -13.31 9.92 18.95
N LEU A 841 -12.60 10.93 19.44
CA LEU A 841 -11.75 10.86 20.65
C LEU A 841 -12.51 11.20 21.96
N ALA A 842 -13.84 11.12 21.95
CA ALA A 842 -14.67 11.42 23.11
C ALA A 842 -14.66 10.24 24.10
N CYS A 843 -14.10 10.47 25.29
CA CYS A 843 -14.03 9.46 26.34
C CYS A 843 -15.37 9.31 27.09
N GLY A 844 -16.29 8.50 26.56
CA GLY A 844 -17.52 8.09 27.24
C GLY A 844 -18.70 7.83 26.31
N GLU A 845 -19.60 6.91 26.69
CA GLU A 845 -20.85 6.64 25.95
C GLU A 845 -21.88 7.77 26.12
N ASP A 846 -21.78 8.55 27.19
CA ASP A 846 -22.61 9.73 27.41
C ASP A 846 -21.99 10.98 26.74
N PRO A 847 -22.66 11.61 25.75
CA PRO A 847 -22.22 12.90 25.22
C PRO A 847 -22.40 13.96 26.30
N ALA A 848 -21.30 14.36 26.95
CA ALA A 848 -21.32 15.37 27.99
C ALA A 848 -21.95 16.68 27.48
N GLU A 849 -23.13 17.04 28.00
CA GLU A 849 -23.91 18.22 27.58
C GLU A 849 -23.13 19.55 27.73
N ASN A 850 -22.05 19.55 28.53
CA ASN A 850 -21.12 20.66 28.72
C ASN A 850 -20.00 20.69 27.65
N GLY A 851 -20.34 20.52 26.37
CA GLY A 851 -19.40 20.22 25.28
C GLY A 851 -18.39 21.31 24.91
N ARG A 852 -17.34 21.52 25.74
CA ARG A 852 -16.23 22.46 25.46
C ARG A 852 -14.81 21.94 25.65
N ASP A 853 -14.59 20.95 26.54
CA ASP A 853 -13.23 20.64 27.04
C ASP A 853 -12.66 19.29 26.58
N GLY A 854 -13.17 18.72 25.48
CA GLY A 854 -12.64 17.50 24.88
C GLY A 854 -11.34 17.73 24.06
N PRO A 855 -10.43 16.74 23.95
CA PRO A 855 -9.23 16.87 23.16
C PRO A 855 -9.54 17.05 21.67
N THR A 856 -8.86 17.99 21.02
CA THR A 856 -9.20 18.45 19.66
C THR A 856 -8.51 17.66 18.54
N SER A 857 -7.50 16.86 18.87
CA SER A 857 -6.69 16.07 17.95
C SER A 857 -6.21 14.78 18.61
N LEU A 858 -5.67 13.86 17.80
CA LEU A 858 -5.02 12.65 18.32
C LEU A 858 -3.82 13.00 19.22
N GLY A 859 -3.03 14.02 18.85
CA GLY A 859 -1.90 14.47 19.66
C GLY A 859 -2.33 15.01 21.02
N ALA A 860 -3.37 15.86 21.05
CA ALA A 860 -3.94 16.38 22.29
C ALA A 860 -4.55 15.28 23.17
N TRP A 861 -5.19 14.25 22.57
CA TRP A 861 -5.75 13.13 23.31
C TRP A 861 -4.66 12.24 23.93
N ILE A 862 -3.61 11.88 23.17
CA ILE A 862 -2.45 11.14 23.72
C ILE A 862 -1.84 11.92 24.90
N GLY A 863 -1.70 13.25 24.77
CA GLY A 863 -1.18 14.11 25.84
C GLY A 863 -2.03 14.22 27.11
N THR A 864 -3.25 13.66 27.14
CA THR A 864 -4.07 13.54 28.37
C THR A 864 -3.95 12.19 29.07
N LEU A 865 -3.35 11.19 28.41
CA LEU A 865 -3.15 9.85 28.94
C LEU A 865 -1.80 9.74 29.65
N SER A 866 -1.65 8.78 30.57
CA SER A 866 -0.32 8.39 31.03
C SER A 866 0.37 7.46 30.02
N ASP A 867 1.71 7.40 30.03
CA ASP A 867 2.50 6.53 29.13
C ASP A 867 1.98 5.07 29.11
N GLU A 868 1.62 4.52 30.28
CA GLU A 868 1.07 3.17 30.43
C GLU A 868 -0.31 3.01 29.75
N GLU A 869 -1.14 4.06 29.75
CA GLU A 869 -2.50 4.04 29.16
C GLU A 869 -2.50 4.41 27.67
N ALA A 870 -1.54 5.22 27.22
CA ALA A 870 -1.46 5.70 25.85
C ALA A 870 -1.31 4.55 24.84
N HIS A 871 -0.42 3.59 25.13
CA HIS A 871 -0.22 2.41 24.28
C HIS A 871 -1.49 1.56 24.17
N ASP A 872 -2.07 1.16 25.29
CA ASP A 872 -3.26 0.30 25.34
C ASP A 872 -4.46 0.95 24.61
N ARG A 873 -4.68 2.25 24.83
CA ARG A 873 -5.76 3.00 24.16
C ARG A 873 -5.48 3.27 22.68
N LEU A 874 -4.23 3.46 22.28
CA LEU A 874 -3.88 3.55 20.86
C LEU A 874 -4.09 2.21 20.16
N ARG A 875 -3.80 1.08 20.80
CA ARG A 875 -4.06 -0.26 20.22
C ARG A 875 -5.54 -0.64 20.19
N GLU A 876 -6.37 -0.07 21.06
CA GLU A 876 -7.84 -0.16 20.97
C GLU A 876 -8.39 0.55 19.71
N ILE A 877 -7.84 1.72 19.36
CA ILE A 877 -8.24 2.50 18.17
C ILE A 877 -7.58 1.97 16.87
N PHE A 878 -6.32 1.56 16.98
CA PHE A 878 -5.46 1.13 15.88
C PHE A 878 -4.91 -0.29 16.16
N PRO A 879 -5.72 -1.34 15.92
CA PRO A 879 -5.27 -2.72 16.06
C PRO A 879 -4.02 -3.00 15.24
N GLU A 880 -3.13 -3.84 15.77
CA GLU A 880 -1.92 -4.27 15.07
C GLU A 880 -2.30 -4.98 13.76
N SER A 881 -1.62 -4.61 12.68
CA SER A 881 -2.00 -5.11 11.35
C SER A 881 -1.32 -6.43 11.00
N SER A 882 -2.07 -7.33 10.35
CA SER A 882 -1.53 -8.62 9.89
C SER A 882 -0.31 -8.48 8.97
N ALA A 883 -0.17 -7.36 8.25
CA ALA A 883 1.02 -7.07 7.45
C ALA A 883 2.31 -6.96 8.30
N ARG A 884 2.20 -6.46 9.54
CA ARG A 884 3.32 -6.46 10.51
C ARG A 884 3.53 -7.83 11.14
N GLU A 885 2.46 -8.56 11.45
CA GLU A 885 2.56 -9.95 11.93
C GLU A 885 3.25 -10.87 10.90
N GLU A 886 2.89 -10.75 9.62
CA GLU A 886 3.51 -11.49 8.51
C GLU A 886 4.98 -11.09 8.31
N ALA A 887 5.31 -9.80 8.41
CA ALA A 887 6.69 -9.33 8.35
C ALA A 887 7.54 -9.91 9.49
N ASP A 888 7.06 -9.81 10.74
CA ASP A 888 7.69 -10.40 11.94
C ASP A 888 7.91 -11.91 11.79
N VAL A 889 6.94 -12.65 11.21
CA VAL A 889 7.08 -14.10 10.96
C VAL A 889 8.11 -14.37 9.85
N SER A 890 8.13 -13.58 8.78
CA SER A 890 9.01 -13.82 7.62
C SER A 890 10.49 -13.60 7.91
N ASP A 891 10.84 -12.66 8.79
CA ASP A 891 12.22 -12.43 9.24
C ASP A 891 12.69 -13.47 10.29
N SER A 892 11.78 -14.26 10.88
CA SER A 892 12.08 -15.21 11.96
C SER A 892 12.63 -16.58 11.49
N VAL A 893 12.96 -16.72 10.21
CA VAL A 893 13.43 -17.99 9.61
C VAL A 893 14.82 -18.40 10.15
N GLU A 894 14.80 -19.40 11.03
CA GLU A 894 15.94 -20.20 11.52
C GLU A 894 17.21 -19.42 11.88
N VAL A 895 17.15 -18.63 12.95
CA VAL A 895 18.36 -18.28 13.71
C VAL A 895 18.89 -19.57 14.38
N PRO A 896 20.07 -20.10 13.99
CA PRO A 896 20.56 -21.38 14.51
C PRO A 896 20.99 -21.22 15.98
N ASP A 897 20.31 -21.94 16.89
CA ASP A 897 20.58 -22.10 18.33
C ASP A 897 21.48 -20.98 18.92
N ALA A 898 20.93 -19.76 18.97
CA ALA A 898 21.68 -18.57 19.36
C ALA A 898 22.27 -18.75 20.77
N ALA A 899 23.60 -18.89 20.81
CA ALA A 899 24.36 -19.18 22.02
C ALA A 899 23.98 -18.25 23.19
N LYS A 900 23.97 -18.83 24.40
CA LYS A 900 23.75 -18.15 25.70
C LYS A 900 24.15 -16.67 25.64
N ALA A 901 23.15 -15.79 25.59
CA ALA A 901 23.37 -14.36 25.75
C ALA A 901 24.20 -14.11 27.02
N PRO A 902 25.21 -13.21 26.99
CA PRO A 902 26.15 -13.04 28.09
C PRO A 902 25.41 -12.72 29.39
N ALA A 903 25.73 -13.47 30.45
CA ALA A 903 24.92 -13.53 31.67
C ALA A 903 24.93 -12.24 32.52
N ASP A 904 25.72 -11.23 32.13
CA ASP A 904 26.07 -10.07 32.96
C ASP A 904 25.28 -8.78 32.64
N GLU A 905 24.27 -8.83 31.76
CA GLU A 905 23.44 -7.64 31.50
C GLU A 905 22.46 -7.34 32.65
N PRO A 906 22.49 -6.12 33.23
CA PRO A 906 21.64 -5.79 34.37
C PRO A 906 20.17 -5.63 33.95
N VAL A 907 19.37 -6.61 34.36
CA VAL A 907 17.89 -6.64 34.28
C VAL A 907 17.28 -5.35 34.85
N PRO A 908 16.32 -4.70 34.15
CA PRO A 908 15.65 -3.52 34.69
C PRO A 908 14.90 -3.83 36.00
N PRO A 909 14.88 -2.90 36.96
CA PRO A 909 14.14 -3.07 38.20
C PRO A 909 12.63 -3.13 37.95
N LEU A 910 11.91 -3.75 38.89
CA LEU A 910 10.45 -3.70 38.93
C LEU A 910 9.94 -2.26 39.16
N PRO A 911 8.79 -1.87 38.56
CA PRO A 911 8.13 -0.62 38.87
C PRO A 911 7.85 -0.49 40.38
N THR A 912 8.11 0.70 40.94
CA THR A 912 7.93 0.93 42.39
C THR A 912 6.48 0.72 42.82
N LYS A 913 5.51 1.09 41.98
CA LYS A 913 4.07 0.79 42.18
C LYS A 913 3.83 -0.71 42.41
N ALA A 914 4.39 -1.56 41.55
CA ALA A 914 4.21 -3.02 41.63
C ALA A 914 4.81 -3.61 42.93
N ILE A 915 5.98 -3.12 43.37
CA ILE A 915 6.58 -3.52 44.64
C ILE A 915 5.69 -3.10 45.82
N LEU A 916 5.21 -1.85 45.83
CA LEU A 916 4.33 -1.33 46.88
C LEU A 916 3.00 -2.11 46.95
N VAL A 917 2.40 -2.45 45.80
CA VAL A 917 1.19 -3.31 45.74
C VAL A 917 1.48 -4.71 46.29
N CYS A 918 2.60 -5.33 45.92
CA CYS A 918 2.99 -6.65 46.46
C CYS A 918 3.16 -6.62 47.98
N VAL A 919 3.78 -5.57 48.52
CA VAL A 919 3.98 -5.38 49.97
C VAL A 919 2.64 -5.10 50.67
N ALA A 920 1.77 -4.26 50.10
CA ALA A 920 0.45 -3.97 50.67
C ALA A 920 -0.45 -5.22 50.72
N VAL A 921 -0.51 -6.00 49.63
CA VAL A 921 -1.26 -7.26 49.59
C VAL A 921 -0.72 -8.26 50.61
N ALA A 922 0.61 -8.40 50.72
CA ALA A 922 1.23 -9.25 51.72
C ALA A 922 0.91 -8.80 53.16
N ALA A 923 0.92 -7.49 53.43
CA ALA A 923 0.57 -6.94 54.74
C ALA A 923 -0.89 -7.21 55.12
N VAL A 924 -1.84 -7.03 54.19
CA VAL A 924 -3.27 -7.35 54.42
C VAL A 924 -3.46 -8.84 54.73
N LEU A 925 -2.80 -9.73 53.99
CA LEU A 925 -2.84 -11.17 54.25
C LEU A 925 -2.18 -11.53 55.59
N GLY A 926 -1.13 -10.81 55.99
CA GLY A 926 -0.52 -10.91 57.32
C GLY A 926 -1.47 -10.57 58.45
N LEU A 927 -2.18 -9.44 58.33
CA LEU A 927 -3.18 -9.01 59.30
C LEU A 927 -4.32 -10.05 59.41
N ALA A 928 -4.79 -10.58 58.28
CA ALA A 928 -5.78 -11.65 58.25
C ALA A 928 -5.27 -12.94 58.93
N LEU A 929 -4.05 -13.38 58.62
CA LEU A 929 -3.42 -14.56 59.24
C LEU A 929 -3.23 -14.36 60.76
N GLY A 930 -2.78 -13.18 61.18
CA GLY A 930 -2.65 -12.83 62.60
C GLY A 930 -4.00 -12.85 63.33
N ALA A 931 -5.04 -12.29 62.73
CA ALA A 931 -6.40 -12.34 63.28
C ALA A 931 -6.95 -13.78 63.37
N ILE A 932 -6.64 -14.64 62.39
CA ILE A 932 -7.00 -16.07 62.43
C ILE A 932 -6.25 -16.80 63.55
N LEU A 933 -4.94 -16.59 63.68
CA LEU A 933 -4.13 -17.22 64.74
C LEU A 933 -4.55 -16.77 66.15
N LEU A 934 -4.89 -15.49 66.33
CA LEU A 934 -5.46 -14.98 67.57
C LEU A 934 -6.83 -15.60 67.86
N ARG A 935 -7.76 -15.65 66.89
CA ARG A 935 -9.06 -16.31 67.09
C ARG A 935 -8.93 -17.81 67.37
N LEU A 936 -7.96 -18.50 66.78
CA LEU A 936 -7.69 -19.92 67.08
C LEU A 936 -7.13 -20.11 68.49
N ARG A 937 -6.27 -19.19 68.97
CA ARG A 937 -5.79 -19.15 70.35
C ARG A 937 -6.93 -18.88 71.34
N ASP A 938 -7.79 -17.92 71.06
CA ASP A 938 -8.94 -17.58 71.90
C ASP A 938 -9.97 -18.72 71.95
N PHE A 939 -10.19 -19.40 70.81
CA PHE A 939 -11.00 -20.62 70.69
C PHE A 939 -10.42 -21.79 71.50
N ALA A 940 -9.10 -21.97 71.53
CA ALA A 940 -8.46 -22.96 72.40
C ALA A 940 -8.63 -22.62 73.90
N GLY A 941 -8.69 -21.33 74.25
CA GLY A 941 -8.92 -20.86 75.62
C GLY A 941 -10.38 -20.91 76.09
N HIS A 942 -11.37 -20.82 75.19
CA HIS A 942 -12.79 -20.81 75.55
C HIS A 942 -13.38 -22.21 75.71
N VAL A 943 -13.23 -22.79 76.90
CA VAL A 943 -14.16 -23.82 77.39
C VAL A 943 -14.64 -23.45 78.79
N SER A 944 -15.96 -23.32 78.93
CA SER A 944 -16.63 -23.28 80.22
C SER A 944 -16.45 -24.64 80.92
N THR A 945 -15.81 -24.63 82.08
CA THR A 945 -16.01 -25.71 83.05
C THR A 945 -17.45 -25.68 83.51
N THR A 946 -18.08 -26.85 83.66
CA THR A 946 -19.31 -26.92 84.44
C THR A 946 -19.03 -26.48 85.90
N PRO A 947 -20.03 -26.11 86.70
CA PRO A 947 -19.82 -25.78 88.12
C PRO A 947 -19.16 -26.91 88.95
N ALA A 948 -19.17 -28.14 88.44
CA ALA A 948 -18.50 -29.30 89.04
C ALA A 948 -17.02 -29.46 88.64
N GLY A 949 -16.48 -28.60 87.76
CA GLY A 949 -15.10 -28.66 87.27
C GLY A 949 -14.88 -29.67 86.13
N GLU A 950 -15.90 -30.41 85.71
CA GLU A 950 -15.78 -31.35 84.58
C GLU A 950 -15.72 -30.59 83.24
N PRO A 951 -14.77 -30.91 82.35
CA PRO A 951 -14.66 -30.32 81.03
C PRO A 951 -15.75 -30.86 80.11
N VAL A 952 -16.57 -29.97 79.54
CA VAL A 952 -17.59 -30.35 78.55
C VAL A 952 -16.90 -30.85 77.28
N LEU A 953 -16.89 -32.18 77.10
CA LEU A 953 -16.56 -32.81 75.83
C LEU A 953 -17.74 -32.65 74.87
N TYR A 954 -17.66 -31.67 73.97
CA TYR A 954 -18.58 -31.56 72.83
C TYR A 954 -18.47 -32.84 71.98
N PRO A 955 -19.55 -33.66 71.86
CA PRO A 955 -19.53 -34.89 71.08
C PRO A 955 -19.81 -34.59 69.60
N ASP A 956 -18.96 -33.78 68.97
CA ASP A 956 -19.13 -33.27 67.61
C ASP A 956 -17.78 -32.83 67.00
N PRO A 957 -17.65 -32.53 65.69
CA PRO A 957 -16.37 -32.34 65.00
C PRO A 957 -15.48 -31.21 65.57
N LEU A 958 -16.05 -30.29 66.36
CA LEU A 958 -15.31 -29.29 67.12
C LEU A 958 -14.29 -29.90 68.10
N GLY A 959 -14.55 -31.09 68.65
CA GLY A 959 -13.62 -31.79 69.54
C GLY A 959 -12.31 -32.19 68.85
N SER A 960 -12.37 -32.55 67.57
CA SER A 960 -11.18 -32.87 66.76
C SER A 960 -10.40 -31.62 66.39
N LEU A 961 -11.09 -30.53 66.02
CA LEU A 961 -10.49 -29.22 65.79
C LEU A 961 -9.79 -28.68 67.04
N ARG A 962 -10.36 -28.89 68.23
CA ARG A 962 -9.70 -28.53 69.49
C ARG A 962 -8.43 -29.34 69.74
N ARG A 963 -8.44 -30.67 69.58
CA ARG A 963 -7.22 -31.49 69.73
C ARG A 963 -6.11 -31.07 68.77
N LEU A 964 -6.47 -30.56 67.59
CA LEU A 964 -5.53 -29.99 66.64
C LEU A 964 -4.98 -28.64 67.14
N ALA A 965 -5.84 -27.71 67.59
CA ALA A 965 -5.44 -26.40 68.11
C ALA A 965 -4.61 -26.48 69.41
N ASP A 966 -4.88 -27.46 70.27
CA ASP A 966 -4.12 -27.72 71.50
C ASP A 966 -2.79 -28.48 71.24
N ALA A 967 -2.54 -28.97 70.02
CA ALA A 967 -1.33 -29.72 69.71
C ALA A 967 -0.08 -28.84 69.80
N ALA A 968 1.05 -29.45 70.18
CA ALA A 968 2.33 -28.75 70.36
C ALA A 968 2.75 -27.82 69.18
N PRO A 969 2.54 -28.17 67.89
CA PRO A 969 2.86 -27.26 66.79
C PRO A 969 2.06 -25.96 66.82
N PHE A 970 0.78 -26.02 67.20
CA PHE A 970 -0.10 -24.85 67.28
C PHE A 970 0.24 -23.96 68.47
N ARG A 971 0.64 -24.54 69.62
CA ARG A 971 1.15 -23.75 70.75
C ARG A 971 2.40 -22.94 70.39
N ILE A 972 3.38 -23.56 69.72
CA ILE A 972 4.56 -22.85 69.20
C ILE A 972 4.15 -21.74 68.21
N LEU A 973 3.17 -22.01 67.34
CA LEU A 973 2.59 -21.00 66.43
C LEU A 973 1.91 -19.84 67.16
N TYR A 974 1.26 -20.07 68.31
CA TYR A 974 0.63 -19.03 69.12
C TYR A 974 1.63 -18.23 69.96
N ASP A 975 2.65 -18.89 70.53
CA ASP A 975 3.66 -18.24 71.36
C ASP A 975 4.60 -17.35 70.52
N PHE A 976 4.85 -17.74 69.26
CA PHE A 976 5.67 -16.98 68.30
C PHE A 976 4.86 -16.31 67.18
N TYR A 977 3.54 -16.14 67.35
CA TYR A 977 2.65 -15.65 66.28
C TYR A 977 3.09 -14.33 65.60
N PRO A 978 3.62 -13.28 66.27
CA PRO A 978 4.05 -12.06 65.56
C PRO A 978 5.27 -12.33 64.67
N VAL A 979 6.17 -13.23 65.10
CA VAL A 979 7.35 -13.63 64.31
C VAL A 979 6.92 -14.47 63.11
N VAL A 980 6.02 -15.44 63.32
CA VAL A 980 5.51 -16.30 62.24
C VAL A 980 4.74 -15.48 61.20
N VAL A 981 3.87 -14.56 61.64
CA VAL A 981 3.14 -13.66 60.73
C VAL A 981 4.10 -12.75 59.98
N ALA A 982 5.10 -12.14 60.64
CA ALA A 982 6.08 -11.30 59.97
C ALA A 982 6.90 -12.06 58.92
N LEU A 983 7.34 -13.29 59.22
CA LEU A 983 8.04 -14.17 58.28
C LEU A 983 7.14 -14.61 57.12
N ALA A 984 5.86 -14.91 57.38
CA ALA A 984 4.88 -15.25 56.34
C ALA A 984 4.60 -14.05 55.40
N VAL A 985 4.43 -12.85 55.95
CA VAL A 985 4.29 -11.59 55.18
C VAL A 985 5.52 -11.33 54.31
N LEU A 986 6.71 -11.42 54.90
CA LEU A 986 7.96 -11.20 54.16
C LEU A 986 8.14 -12.24 53.04
N GLY A 987 7.90 -13.53 53.33
CA GLY A 987 7.96 -14.60 52.35
C GLY A 987 6.95 -14.41 51.22
N PHE A 988 5.72 -14.00 51.53
CA PHE A 988 4.68 -13.75 50.54
C PHE A 988 4.97 -12.51 49.69
N ALA A 989 5.45 -11.42 50.30
CA ALA A 989 5.89 -10.22 49.59
C ALA A 989 7.04 -10.55 48.62
N LEU A 990 8.04 -11.30 49.06
CA LEU A 990 9.16 -11.75 48.21
C LEU A 990 8.69 -12.67 47.08
N LEU A 991 7.73 -13.57 47.34
CA LEU A 991 7.14 -14.44 46.31
C LEU A 991 6.33 -13.65 45.26
N LEU A 992 5.53 -12.67 45.69
CA LEU A 992 4.80 -11.78 44.78
C LEU A 992 5.76 -10.92 43.96
N ILE A 993 6.78 -10.34 44.58
CA ILE A 993 7.84 -9.59 43.90
C ILE A 993 8.57 -10.49 42.90
N ALA A 994 8.89 -11.74 43.25
CA ALA A 994 9.52 -12.70 42.33
C ALA A 994 8.60 -13.04 41.14
N LYS A 995 7.30 -13.26 41.36
CA LYS A 995 6.33 -13.50 40.27
C LYS A 995 6.12 -12.28 39.38
N ALA A 996 6.01 -11.09 39.96
CA ALA A 996 5.96 -9.83 39.23
C ALA A 996 7.24 -9.65 38.40
N ARG A 997 8.42 -9.92 38.98
CA ARG A 997 9.71 -9.84 38.29
C ARG A 997 9.79 -10.84 37.14
N ALA A 998 9.28 -12.06 37.31
CA ALA A 998 9.23 -13.07 36.25
C ALA A 998 8.33 -12.63 35.08
N ARG A 999 7.13 -12.11 35.34
CA ARG A 999 6.24 -11.55 34.30
C ARG A 999 6.87 -10.36 33.59
N HIS A 1000 7.40 -9.41 34.35
CA HIS A 1000 8.14 -8.25 33.84
C HIS A 1000 9.34 -8.68 32.98
N LEU A 1001 10.09 -9.72 33.39
CA LEU A 1001 11.19 -10.29 32.62
C LEU A 1001 10.74 -10.98 31.33
N VAL A 1002 9.61 -11.67 31.32
CA VAL A 1002 9.06 -12.29 30.11
C VAL A 1002 8.63 -11.21 29.13
N HIS A 1003 7.82 -10.24 29.58
CA HIS A 1003 7.37 -9.11 28.77
C HIS A 1003 8.57 -8.28 28.23
N TRP A 1004 9.54 -7.95 29.09
CA TRP A 1004 10.75 -7.25 28.69
C TRP A 1004 11.60 -8.06 27.69
N ARG A 1005 11.70 -9.38 27.82
CA ARG A 1005 12.41 -10.23 26.85
C ARG A 1005 11.69 -10.29 25.50
N SER A 1006 10.36 -10.41 25.48
CA SER A 1006 9.59 -10.40 24.22
C SER A 1006 9.70 -9.06 23.51
N SER A 1007 9.59 -7.94 24.22
CA SER A 1007 9.75 -6.60 23.63
C SER A 1007 11.20 -6.36 23.17
N ARG A 1008 12.20 -6.91 23.89
CA ARG A 1008 13.61 -6.72 23.56
C ARG A 1008 14.09 -7.57 22.38
N LEU A 1009 13.60 -8.79 22.19
CA LEU A 1009 14.00 -9.62 21.03
C LEU A 1009 13.58 -8.93 19.72
N ARG A 1010 12.31 -8.53 19.61
CA ARG A 1010 11.76 -7.76 18.46
C ARG A 1010 12.55 -6.49 18.14
N LEU A 1011 13.12 -5.82 19.15
CA LEU A 1011 13.92 -4.61 18.99
C LEU A 1011 15.41 -4.86 18.72
N LYS A 1012 15.99 -5.95 19.24
CA LYS A 1012 17.43 -6.18 19.10
C LYS A 1012 17.80 -6.63 17.67
N GLU A 1013 16.96 -7.46 17.05
CA GLU A 1013 17.14 -7.87 15.65
C GLU A 1013 17.00 -6.67 14.70
N ARG A 1014 16.02 -5.78 14.95
CA ARG A 1014 15.80 -4.57 14.15
C ARG A 1014 16.86 -3.48 14.32
N TRP A 1015 17.55 -3.39 15.46
CA TRP A 1015 18.48 -2.27 15.75
C TRP A 1015 19.98 -2.58 15.55
N GLU A 1016 20.41 -3.84 15.43
CA GLU A 1016 21.82 -4.16 15.15
C GLU A 1016 22.30 -3.64 13.77
N LEU A 1017 21.37 -3.34 12.84
CA LEU A 1017 21.62 -2.67 11.56
C LEU A 1017 22.11 -1.20 11.69
N HIS A 1018 22.04 -0.59 12.87
CA HIS A 1018 22.22 0.86 13.05
C HIS A 1018 23.31 1.25 14.07
N LYS A 1019 24.40 0.48 14.15
CA LYS A 1019 25.63 0.92 14.83
C LYS A 1019 26.28 2.09 14.08
N VAL A 1020 25.92 3.32 14.45
CA VAL A 1020 26.78 4.50 14.22
C VAL A 1020 28.09 4.29 15.02
N PRO A 1021 29.28 4.45 14.41
CA PRO A 1021 30.54 4.23 15.11
C PRO A 1021 30.86 5.39 16.06
N GLU A 1022 30.29 5.37 17.27
CA GLU A 1022 30.52 6.40 18.28
C GLU A 1022 31.90 6.28 18.96
N GLY A 1023 32.84 7.11 18.48
CA GLY A 1023 34.09 7.38 19.18
C GLY A 1023 33.93 8.42 20.30
N SER A 1024 33.21 8.10 21.38
CA SER A 1024 33.26 8.91 22.61
C SER A 1024 33.38 8.06 23.88
N ARG A 1025 34.44 8.31 24.68
CA ARG A 1025 34.65 7.64 25.97
C ARG A 1025 33.94 8.42 27.06
N HIS A 1026 32.77 7.96 27.51
CA HIS A 1026 32.13 8.49 28.71
C HIS A 1026 33.02 8.28 29.95
N SER A 1027 32.99 9.23 30.89
CA SER A 1027 33.89 9.21 32.05
C SER A 1027 33.51 8.16 33.10
N ALA A 1028 34.50 7.51 33.69
CA ALA A 1028 34.33 6.38 34.62
C ALA A 1028 33.90 6.77 36.05
N ALA A 1029 33.32 7.96 36.26
CA ALA A 1029 32.93 8.43 37.59
C ALA A 1029 31.63 7.76 38.07
N LEU A 1030 31.70 7.00 39.18
CA LEU A 1030 30.59 6.21 39.73
C LEU A 1030 29.34 7.04 40.08
N PHE A 1031 29.51 8.31 40.45
CA PHE A 1031 28.44 9.27 40.77
C PHE A 1031 28.87 10.69 40.36
N THR A 1032 27.92 11.55 39.98
CA THR A 1032 28.17 12.99 39.75
C THR A 1032 28.08 13.75 41.07
N ARG A 1033 28.74 14.92 41.16
CA ARG A 1033 28.70 15.78 42.36
C ARG A 1033 27.26 16.14 42.79
N GLY A 1034 26.37 16.37 41.82
CA GLY A 1034 24.96 16.63 42.07
C GLY A 1034 24.20 15.43 42.67
N GLU A 1035 24.51 14.20 42.26
CA GLU A 1035 23.89 13.01 42.86
C GLU A 1035 24.37 12.76 44.28
N ALA A 1036 25.66 12.92 44.55
CA ALA A 1036 26.20 12.82 45.91
C ALA A 1036 25.48 13.80 46.86
N LEU A 1037 25.24 15.04 46.41
CA LEU A 1037 24.46 16.03 47.16
C LEU A 1037 23.02 15.58 47.42
N TRP A 1038 22.32 15.05 46.40
CA TRP A 1038 20.97 14.49 46.58
C TRP A 1038 20.92 13.30 47.55
N GLY A 1039 21.94 12.43 47.52
CA GLY A 1039 22.07 11.33 48.48
C GLY A 1039 22.21 11.83 49.93
N VAL A 1040 23.05 12.83 50.17
CA VAL A 1040 23.24 13.45 51.50
C VAL A 1040 21.95 14.13 51.98
N LEU A 1041 21.28 14.90 51.11
CA LEU A 1041 20.01 15.57 51.46
C LEU A 1041 18.90 14.55 51.79
N ALA A 1042 18.78 13.48 51.01
CA ALA A 1042 17.83 12.41 51.26
C ALA A 1042 18.12 11.66 52.57
N TRP A 1043 19.40 11.48 52.92
CA TRP A 1043 19.80 10.88 54.20
C TRP A 1043 19.32 11.74 55.38
N SER A 1044 19.67 13.03 55.39
CA SER A 1044 19.30 13.95 56.47
C SER A 1044 17.78 14.08 56.62
N ALA A 1045 17.04 14.16 55.51
CA ALA A 1045 15.59 14.20 55.53
C ALA A 1045 14.97 12.91 56.10
N GLY A 1046 15.48 11.74 55.67
CA GLY A 1046 15.01 10.44 56.18
C GLY A 1046 15.26 10.26 57.67
N TYR A 1047 16.42 10.70 58.18
CA TYR A 1047 16.77 10.63 59.59
C TYR A 1047 15.80 11.46 60.46
N LEU A 1048 15.58 12.72 60.07
CA LEU A 1048 14.70 13.64 60.80
C LEU A 1048 13.24 13.17 60.76
N LEU A 1049 12.75 12.69 59.62
CA LEU A 1049 11.37 12.21 59.47
C LEU A 1049 11.12 10.95 60.31
N ALA A 1050 12.06 9.99 60.29
CA ALA A 1050 11.94 8.75 61.07
C ALA A 1050 11.97 9.02 62.58
N GLY A 1051 12.89 9.87 63.04
CA GLY A 1051 12.96 10.26 64.45
C GLY A 1051 11.71 11.01 64.92
N TRP A 1052 11.19 11.92 64.08
CA TRP A 1052 9.94 12.64 64.38
C TRP A 1052 8.72 11.70 64.45
N LEU A 1053 8.58 10.78 63.48
CA LEU A 1053 7.48 9.79 63.48
C LEU A 1053 7.52 8.89 64.71
N LEU A 1054 8.70 8.40 65.11
CA LEU A 1054 8.85 7.58 66.32
C LEU A 1054 8.47 8.38 67.58
N ALA A 1055 8.97 9.61 67.72
CA ALA A 1055 8.63 10.48 68.86
C ALA A 1055 7.13 10.82 68.93
N VAL A 1056 6.47 11.04 67.78
CA VAL A 1056 5.01 11.27 67.73
C VAL A 1056 4.23 10.00 68.09
N LEU A 1057 4.64 8.83 67.60
CA LEU A 1057 4.03 7.54 67.96
C LEU A 1057 4.16 7.23 69.45
N GLU A 1058 5.35 7.45 70.03
CA GLU A 1058 5.56 7.29 71.48
C GLU A 1058 4.75 8.31 72.29
N GLY A 1059 4.62 9.56 71.81
CA GLY A 1059 3.74 10.56 72.41
C GLY A 1059 2.26 10.17 72.39
N ILE A 1060 1.76 9.64 71.27
CA ILE A 1060 0.38 9.15 71.13
C ILE A 1060 0.13 7.93 72.03
N LEU A 1061 1.07 6.99 72.10
CA LEU A 1061 0.96 5.79 72.93
C LEU A 1061 1.08 6.11 74.42
N GLY A 1062 1.95 7.05 74.81
CA GLY A 1062 2.03 7.58 76.17
C GLY A 1062 0.75 8.31 76.58
N LEU A 1063 0.15 9.08 75.65
CA LEU A 1063 -1.15 9.71 75.89
C LEU A 1063 -2.26 8.65 76.07
N ALA A 1064 -2.35 7.65 75.19
CA ALA A 1064 -3.32 6.57 75.28
C ALA A 1064 -3.18 5.75 76.59
N ALA A 1065 -1.96 5.49 77.04
CA ALA A 1065 -1.68 4.85 78.32
C ALA A 1065 -2.08 5.76 79.50
N SER A 1066 -1.82 7.06 79.43
CA SER A 1066 -2.22 8.03 80.47
C SER A 1066 -3.75 8.18 80.61
N LEU A 1067 -4.48 7.93 79.52
CA LEU A 1067 -5.95 7.87 79.46
C LEU A 1067 -6.51 6.50 79.88
N GLY A 1068 -5.65 5.55 80.27
CA GLY A 1068 -6.04 4.19 80.67
C GLY A 1068 -6.58 3.32 79.52
N MET A 1069 -6.42 3.74 78.26
CA MET A 1069 -6.96 3.04 77.09
C MET A 1069 -6.09 1.85 76.67
N THR A 1070 -4.83 1.80 77.13
CA THR A 1070 -3.91 0.67 76.94
C THR A 1070 -3.15 0.38 78.24
N PRO A 1071 -2.87 -0.89 78.57
CA PRO A 1071 -1.89 -1.20 79.62
C PRO A 1071 -0.52 -0.68 79.19
N GLY A 1072 0.26 -0.16 80.14
CA GLY A 1072 1.52 0.55 79.87
C GLY A 1072 2.48 -0.24 78.99
N VAL A 1073 2.55 0.12 77.71
CA VAL A 1073 3.48 -0.45 76.74
C VAL A 1073 4.84 0.22 76.93
N GLY A 1074 5.92 -0.57 76.92
CA GLY A 1074 7.28 -0.02 76.92
C GLY A 1074 7.58 0.83 75.67
N PRO A 1075 8.74 1.50 75.61
CA PRO A 1075 9.15 2.28 74.44
C PRO A 1075 9.03 1.45 73.16
N LEU A 1076 8.48 2.03 72.10
CA LEU A 1076 8.08 1.29 70.90
C LEU A 1076 9.30 0.68 70.19
N VAL A 1077 10.44 1.36 70.33
CA VAL A 1077 11.76 0.89 69.89
C VAL A 1077 12.74 1.16 71.04
N PRO A 1078 13.53 0.17 71.50
CA PRO A 1078 14.41 0.35 72.66
C PRO A 1078 15.58 1.32 72.42
N ASP A 1079 15.91 1.62 71.15
CA ASP A 1079 16.75 2.75 70.77
C ASP A 1079 16.29 3.32 69.40
N PRO A 1080 15.69 4.52 69.37
CA PRO A 1080 15.19 5.13 68.13
C PRO A 1080 16.30 5.66 67.21
N GLY A 1081 17.51 5.87 67.73
CA GLY A 1081 18.65 6.40 66.96
C GLY A 1081 19.09 5.48 65.82
N PRO A 1082 19.46 4.22 66.08
CA PRO A 1082 19.81 3.23 65.07
C PRO A 1082 18.70 3.01 64.04
N THR A 1083 17.43 2.93 64.46
CA THR A 1083 16.30 2.75 63.53
C THR A 1083 16.16 3.94 62.58
N SER A 1084 16.33 5.17 63.07
CA SER A 1084 16.34 6.38 62.24
C SER A 1084 17.54 6.42 61.29
N LEU A 1085 18.71 5.97 61.75
CA LEU A 1085 19.94 5.85 60.95
C LEU A 1085 19.78 4.84 59.79
N TYR A 1086 19.18 3.67 60.05
CA TYR A 1086 18.91 2.67 59.02
C TYR A 1086 17.90 3.17 57.98
N ALA A 1087 16.81 3.82 58.42
CA ALA A 1087 15.82 4.42 57.51
C ALA A 1087 16.44 5.51 56.60
N ALA A 1088 17.24 6.42 57.19
CA ALA A 1088 17.99 7.44 56.47
C ALA A 1088 18.94 6.84 55.42
N THR A 1089 19.68 5.80 55.80
CA THR A 1089 20.65 5.13 54.94
C THR A 1089 19.97 4.40 53.78
N ALA A 1090 18.87 3.69 54.04
CA ALA A 1090 18.08 3.04 52.99
C ALA A 1090 17.51 4.06 51.99
N LEU A 1091 16.96 5.18 52.47
CA LEU A 1091 16.42 6.25 51.62
C LEU A 1091 17.49 6.91 50.75
N SER A 1092 18.66 7.20 51.32
CA SER A 1092 19.81 7.77 50.60
C SER A 1092 20.32 6.85 49.50
N VAL A 1093 20.52 5.56 49.82
CA VAL A 1093 20.94 4.55 48.84
C VAL A 1093 19.91 4.40 47.73
N PHE A 1094 18.61 4.40 48.05
CA PHE A 1094 17.53 4.35 47.06
C PHE A 1094 17.54 5.55 46.11
N VAL A 1095 17.71 6.78 46.62
CA VAL A 1095 17.77 8.00 45.80
C VAL A 1095 19.00 8.00 44.87
N LEU A 1096 20.18 7.62 45.39
CA LEU A 1096 21.41 7.50 44.59
C LEU A 1096 21.28 6.43 43.51
N TRP A 1097 20.73 5.26 43.87
CA TRP A 1097 20.48 4.16 42.93
C TRP A 1097 19.48 4.56 41.83
N ARG A 1098 18.37 5.24 42.19
CA ARG A 1098 17.36 5.70 41.22
C ARG A 1098 17.95 6.74 40.24
N ARG A 1099 18.70 7.74 40.74
CA ARG A 1099 19.37 8.75 39.90
C ARG A 1099 20.38 8.11 38.93
N ARG A 1100 21.22 7.20 39.42
CA ARG A 1100 22.15 6.42 38.59
C ARG A 1100 21.43 5.54 37.57
N SER A 1101 20.32 4.92 37.95
CA SER A 1101 19.49 4.11 37.04
C SER A 1101 18.92 4.96 35.91
N MET A 1102 18.47 6.19 36.19
CA MET A 1102 17.99 7.13 35.17
C MET A 1102 19.12 7.55 34.22
N ARG A 1103 20.30 7.98 34.72
CA ARG A 1103 21.45 8.27 33.83
C ARG A 1103 21.91 7.06 33.02
N SER A 1104 21.82 5.85 33.58
CA SER A 1104 22.14 4.62 32.86
C SER A 1104 21.06 4.23 31.85
N ALA A 1105 19.79 4.58 32.06
CA ALA A 1105 18.74 4.47 31.06
C ALA A 1105 18.97 5.48 29.93
N GLU A 1106 19.14 6.76 30.26
CA GLU A 1106 19.44 7.87 29.34
C GLU A 1106 20.65 7.58 28.44
N ALA A 1107 21.79 7.17 29.02
CA ALA A 1107 22.97 6.78 28.25
C ALA A 1107 22.76 5.50 27.40
N ARG A 1108 21.85 4.60 27.80
CA ARG A 1108 21.46 3.44 26.98
C ARG A 1108 20.45 3.82 25.88
N MET A 1109 19.58 4.80 26.10
CA MET A 1109 18.66 5.34 25.09
C MET A 1109 19.42 6.11 24.01
N LEU A 1110 20.37 6.98 24.40
CA LEU A 1110 21.27 7.66 23.46
C LEU A 1110 22.09 6.68 22.62
N ALA A 1111 22.52 5.56 23.22
CA ALA A 1111 23.19 4.47 22.53
C ALA A 1111 22.25 3.48 21.79
N GLY A 1112 20.93 3.74 21.73
CA GLY A 1112 19.94 2.91 21.03
C GLY A 1112 19.66 1.52 21.63
N LYS A 1113 19.92 1.32 22.93
CA LYS A 1113 19.89 -0.01 23.60
C LYS A 1113 18.64 -0.30 24.43
N ILE A 1114 17.73 0.67 24.57
CA ILE A 1114 16.53 0.62 25.43
C ILE A 1114 15.40 1.44 24.76
N ARG A 1115 14.23 0.81 24.56
CA ARG A 1115 12.92 1.50 24.45
C ARG A 1115 12.42 1.81 25.86
N HIS A 1116 11.51 2.77 26.02
CA HIS A 1116 10.88 3.10 27.32
C HIS A 1116 10.41 1.85 28.07
#